data_AF-A0A940R8C9-F1
#
_entry.id   AF-A0A940R8C9-F1
#
_cell.length_a   1.000
_cell.length_b   1.000
_cell.length_c   1.000
_cell.angle_alpha   90.00
_cell.angle_beta   90.00
_cell.angle_gamma   90.00
#
_symmetry.space_group_name_H-M   'P 1'
#
loop_
_entity.id
_entity.type
_entity.pdbx_description
1 polymer ?
#
loop_
_entity_poly.entity_id
_entity_poly.type
_entity_poly.pdbx_seq_one_letter_code
_entity_poly.pdbx_strand_id
1 'polypeptide(L)'
;MNKLSSLLKTLICGLFFFLIASSTSAQTRIQEVKKIYYVLASAKGVGQSSFGHAYLRLGYDDTPRPDDMVLELVADVKASELSVLRGLGLGKNYARASALNSYQNTQYEMNYIQNRNLDSSELLLTDAERRLILLRIQTILQKKRMGDYSFLKNNCAEGVNVILSNLGIDAGMIDTPSSVLAALKAKGKIGKTYSDLSLSNKSQEMVKKYSHLLSKVEKMRPDFDRNFLLGGNSQQILGFVMIHEMVPSLISADKTMALRFLKSIAYLHPRTDRNDLLNTINGKKYLSIQKIGTREFTVDAKESLSIREFDFSEKDDHVITKVFIDSSGARKKDEYGRRQVDVDVLGLSKKGQSLLLGNIEIGTLISEKVESGGHGVLFKNSFTVPVLRERYLNSNSQVLDVYLIVDQEELTPQTETVSEKLIPLINDDPKFPSCYGFVDLQKALLERATFDPLGPTLTSAEYLALLDRLLSGENLVHFPGLKDPTGLIQIVTPLAVRQLMYNYHRESYTTIWAAIKTYFKSSVITKESDFESLKTIGGYGLSFTVHFRVYKDGQRTNIGHALLVRGLIKRGTRYYLDAYDPNLGVFSNDLFYVDTTTGKFHTTLYGVTDFQVLPADLERALMISKLKQQESSQALIREYMSKTKTYFVNTSQILTMM
;
A
#
# COMPACT_ATOMS: atom_id res chain seq x y z
N MET A 1 7.20 -39.33 39.78
CA MET A 1 6.63 -39.43 38.41
C MET A 1 5.10 -39.49 38.38
N ASN A 2 4.40 -40.10 39.35
CA ASN A 2 2.92 -40.26 39.30
C ASN A 2 2.10 -38.96 39.41
N LYS A 3 2.59 -37.90 40.06
CA LYS A 3 1.87 -36.61 40.16
C LYS A 3 1.86 -35.80 38.86
N LEU A 4 2.92 -35.89 38.05
CA LEU A 4 3.02 -35.19 36.76
C LEU A 4 2.05 -35.78 35.72
N SER A 5 1.82 -37.10 35.80
CA SER A 5 0.85 -37.81 34.97
C SER A 5 -0.60 -37.40 35.24
N SER A 6 -0.95 -37.13 36.50
CA SER A 6 -2.31 -36.72 36.88
C SER A 6 -2.63 -35.32 36.39
N LEU A 7 -1.70 -34.37 36.57
CA LEU A 7 -1.89 -32.98 36.15
C LEU A 7 -2.02 -32.83 34.63
N LEU A 8 -1.21 -33.59 33.87
CA LEU A 8 -1.27 -33.59 32.40
C LEU A 8 -2.59 -34.19 31.89
N LYS A 9 -3.11 -35.24 32.53
CA LYS A 9 -4.41 -35.83 32.18
C LYS A 9 -5.57 -34.86 32.45
N THR A 10 -5.55 -34.16 33.58
CA THR A 10 -6.57 -33.15 33.90
C THR A 10 -6.52 -31.96 32.93
N LEU A 11 -5.32 -31.52 32.54
CA LEU A 11 -5.14 -30.45 31.56
C LEU A 11 -5.64 -30.85 30.16
N ILE A 12 -5.32 -32.06 29.72
CA ILE A 12 -5.78 -32.61 28.43
C ILE A 12 -7.31 -32.79 28.43
N CYS A 13 -7.90 -33.32 29.50
CA CYS A 13 -9.36 -33.42 29.62
C CYS A 13 -10.04 -32.05 29.66
N GLY A 14 -9.47 -31.07 30.38
CA GLY A 14 -9.98 -29.69 30.41
C GLY A 14 -9.95 -29.02 29.03
N LEU A 15 -8.86 -29.16 28.30
CA LEU A 15 -8.72 -28.68 26.91
C LEU A 15 -9.71 -29.37 25.96
N PHE A 16 -9.94 -30.68 26.13
CA PHE A 16 -10.91 -31.43 25.32
C PHE A 16 -12.34 -30.96 25.59
N PHE A 17 -12.72 -30.74 26.86
CA PHE A 17 -14.04 -30.21 27.22
C PHE A 17 -14.26 -28.78 26.71
N PHE A 18 -13.23 -27.93 26.75
CA PHE A 18 -13.32 -26.55 26.27
C PHE A 18 -13.49 -26.47 24.74
N LEU A 19 -12.80 -27.34 23.99
CA LEU A 19 -12.91 -27.46 22.53
C LEU A 19 -14.27 -28.05 22.10
N ILE A 20 -14.82 -28.99 22.85
CA ILE A 20 -16.17 -29.53 22.58
C ILE A 20 -17.23 -28.46 22.88
N ALA A 21 -17.15 -27.77 24.02
CA ALA A 21 -18.12 -26.76 24.46
C ALA A 21 -18.26 -25.57 23.48
N SER A 22 -17.15 -25.14 22.87
CA SER A 22 -17.13 -24.00 21.94
C SER A 22 -17.71 -24.34 20.55
N SER A 23 -17.70 -25.62 20.15
CA SER A 23 -18.37 -26.09 18.93
C SER A 23 -19.88 -26.32 19.13
N THR A 24 -20.30 -26.68 20.35
CA THR A 24 -21.72 -26.88 20.70
C THR A 24 -22.52 -25.59 20.84
N SER A 25 -21.91 -24.48 21.28
CA SER A 25 -22.64 -23.25 21.65
C SER A 25 -23.38 -22.58 20.48
N ALA A 26 -22.77 -22.53 19.29
CA ALA A 26 -23.39 -21.97 18.08
C ALA A 26 -24.53 -22.86 17.55
N GLN A 27 -24.43 -24.18 17.78
CA GLN A 27 -25.40 -25.17 17.31
C GLN A 27 -26.65 -25.23 18.21
N THR A 28 -26.50 -25.00 19.52
CA THR A 28 -27.62 -24.89 20.48
C THR A 28 -28.50 -23.68 20.24
N ARG A 29 -27.95 -22.54 19.78
CA ARG A 29 -28.74 -21.31 19.58
C ARG A 29 -29.70 -21.35 18.40
N ILE A 30 -29.53 -22.27 17.43
CA ILE A 30 -30.42 -22.33 16.25
C ILE A 30 -31.88 -22.60 16.63
N GLN A 31 -32.12 -23.33 17.73
CA GLN A 31 -33.47 -23.62 18.22
C GLN A 31 -34.19 -22.39 18.80
N GLU A 32 -33.45 -21.34 19.15
CA GLU A 32 -33.96 -20.08 19.70
C GLU A 32 -34.39 -19.08 18.61
N VAL A 33 -34.18 -19.42 17.33
CA VAL A 33 -34.46 -18.53 16.21
C VAL A 33 -35.97 -18.32 16.05
N LYS A 34 -36.41 -17.07 16.24
CA LYS A 34 -37.81 -16.67 16.10
C LYS A 34 -38.17 -16.32 14.66
N LYS A 35 -37.27 -15.61 13.98
CA LYS A 35 -37.47 -15.07 12.62
C LYS A 35 -36.29 -15.38 11.70
N ILE A 36 -36.56 -15.52 10.41
CA ILE A 36 -35.54 -15.71 9.38
C ILE A 36 -35.68 -14.59 8.36
N TYR A 37 -34.58 -13.96 7.99
CA TYR A 37 -34.55 -12.91 6.99
C TYR A 37 -33.72 -13.37 5.79
N TYR A 38 -34.22 -13.09 4.59
CA TYR A 38 -33.42 -13.11 3.38
C TYR A 38 -32.62 -11.82 3.30
N VAL A 39 -31.29 -11.91 3.34
CA VAL A 39 -30.42 -10.74 3.28
C VAL A 39 -29.81 -10.64 1.89
N LEU A 40 -30.05 -9.50 1.22
CA LEU A 40 -29.48 -9.19 -0.08
C LEU A 40 -28.40 -8.13 0.05
N ALA A 41 -27.16 -8.46 -0.29
CA ALA A 41 -26.14 -7.46 -0.59
C ALA A 41 -26.29 -6.98 -2.02
N SER A 42 -26.49 -5.66 -2.20
CA SER A 42 -26.72 -5.07 -3.51
C SER A 42 -25.58 -5.33 -4.50
N ALA A 43 -25.94 -5.53 -5.76
CA ALA A 43 -25.03 -5.55 -6.89
C ALA A 43 -24.11 -4.31 -6.97
N LYS A 44 -22.85 -4.48 -7.40
CA LYS A 44 -21.92 -3.37 -7.67
C LYS A 44 -20.88 -3.71 -8.75
N GLY A 45 -20.67 -2.80 -9.70
CA GLY A 45 -19.59 -2.87 -10.72
C GLY A 45 -19.98 -3.54 -12.05
N VAL A 46 -18.98 -3.75 -12.91
CA VAL A 46 -19.08 -4.46 -14.20
C VAL A 46 -18.50 -5.88 -14.05
N GLY A 47 -19.25 -6.91 -14.47
CA GLY A 47 -18.89 -8.33 -14.31
C GLY A 47 -19.53 -8.98 -13.07
N GLN A 48 -19.65 -10.31 -13.01
CA GLN A 48 -20.62 -11.08 -12.19
C GLN A 48 -20.58 -10.91 -10.64
N SER A 49 -19.60 -10.19 -10.07
CA SER A 49 -19.73 -9.56 -8.74
C SER A 49 -20.86 -8.51 -8.70
N SER A 50 -21.40 -8.16 -9.87
CA SER A 50 -22.58 -7.33 -10.17
C SER A 50 -23.93 -8.01 -9.94
N PHE A 51 -24.00 -9.28 -9.51
CA PHE A 51 -25.29 -9.93 -9.24
C PHE A 51 -25.75 -9.82 -7.78
N GLY A 52 -24.89 -9.31 -6.90
CA GLY A 52 -25.14 -9.22 -5.45
C GLY A 52 -24.68 -10.47 -4.70
N HIS A 53 -25.02 -10.55 -3.41
CA HIS A 53 -24.78 -11.74 -2.57
C HIS A 53 -26.02 -12.01 -1.70
N ALA A 54 -26.33 -13.28 -1.46
CA ALA A 54 -27.49 -13.68 -0.65
C ALA A 54 -27.05 -14.36 0.64
N TYR A 55 -27.71 -14.04 1.75
CA TYR A 55 -27.53 -14.70 3.04
C TYR A 55 -28.87 -15.04 3.69
N LEU A 56 -28.82 -15.90 4.71
CA LEU A 56 -29.94 -16.08 5.63
C LEU A 56 -29.54 -15.55 7.01
N ARG A 57 -30.27 -14.55 7.50
CA ARG A 57 -30.09 -14.02 8.86
C ARG A 57 -31.09 -14.68 9.80
N LEU A 58 -30.57 -15.17 10.92
CA LEU A 58 -31.28 -15.87 11.98
C LEU A 58 -31.52 -14.88 13.12
N GLY A 59 -32.78 -14.40 13.23
CA GLY A 59 -33.20 -13.44 14.22
C GLY A 59 -33.74 -14.11 15.49
N TYR A 60 -33.22 -13.69 16.63
CA TYR A 60 -33.61 -14.21 17.95
C TYR A 60 -34.76 -13.42 18.60
N ASP A 61 -35.13 -12.29 17.99
CA ASP A 61 -36.15 -11.37 18.47
C ASP A 61 -37.12 -10.96 17.34
N ASP A 62 -38.14 -10.18 17.71
CA ASP A 62 -39.17 -9.74 16.75
C ASP A 62 -38.64 -8.75 15.71
N THR A 63 -37.52 -8.10 16.01
CA THR A 63 -36.82 -7.16 15.14
C THR A 63 -35.38 -7.59 14.94
N PRO A 64 -34.80 -7.39 13.74
CA PRO A 64 -33.41 -7.74 13.49
C PRO A 64 -32.44 -6.99 14.40
N ARG A 65 -31.44 -7.68 14.96
CA ARG A 65 -30.38 -7.11 15.83
C ARG A 65 -28.96 -7.31 15.29
N PRO A 66 -27.99 -6.43 15.63
CA PRO A 66 -26.61 -6.57 15.15
C PRO A 66 -25.92 -7.89 15.53
N ASP A 67 -26.32 -8.50 16.65
CA ASP A 67 -25.81 -9.77 17.17
C ASP A 67 -26.53 -11.01 16.64
N ASP A 68 -27.49 -10.83 15.72
CA ASP A 68 -28.08 -11.94 14.96
C ASP A 68 -26.99 -12.71 14.21
N MET A 69 -27.25 -13.98 13.93
CA MET A 69 -26.33 -14.82 13.16
C MET A 69 -26.71 -14.80 11.68
N VAL A 70 -25.71 -14.88 10.80
CA VAL A 70 -25.87 -14.93 9.35
C VAL A 70 -25.24 -16.21 8.84
N LEU A 71 -26.05 -17.02 8.16
CA LEU A 71 -25.57 -18.14 7.37
C LEU A 71 -25.10 -17.62 6.01
N GLU A 72 -23.84 -17.85 5.73
CA GLU A 72 -23.17 -17.51 4.49
C GLU A 72 -22.75 -18.80 3.77
N LEU A 73 -22.94 -18.82 2.44
CA LEU A 73 -22.60 -19.94 1.57
C LEU A 73 -21.59 -19.49 0.52
N VAL A 74 -20.34 -19.92 0.66
CA VAL A 74 -19.20 -19.44 -0.14
C VAL A 74 -18.39 -20.60 -0.70
N ALA A 75 -17.53 -20.31 -1.67
CA ALA A 75 -16.59 -21.28 -2.20
C ALA A 75 -15.53 -21.65 -1.13
N ASP A 76 -15.35 -22.94 -0.88
CA ASP A 76 -14.31 -23.53 -0.03
C ASP A 76 -13.00 -23.60 -0.83
N VAL A 77 -12.31 -22.47 -0.94
CA VAL A 77 -11.10 -22.34 -1.76
C VAL A 77 -10.11 -21.36 -1.11
N LYS A 78 -8.83 -21.74 -1.09
CA LYS A 78 -7.76 -20.81 -0.66
C LYS A 78 -7.55 -19.75 -1.73
N ALA A 79 -7.15 -18.53 -1.34
CA ALA A 79 -6.90 -17.45 -2.30
C ALA A 79 -5.91 -17.85 -3.41
N SER A 80 -4.90 -18.66 -3.09
CA SER A 80 -3.92 -19.22 -4.04
C SER A 80 -4.50 -20.22 -5.05
N GLU A 81 -5.68 -20.78 -4.78
CA GLU A 81 -6.35 -21.81 -5.59
C GLU A 81 -7.50 -21.23 -6.45
N LEU A 82 -7.74 -19.92 -6.35
CA LEU A 82 -8.76 -19.22 -7.14
C LEU A 82 -8.37 -19.15 -8.62
N SER A 83 -8.90 -20.07 -9.41
CA SER A 83 -8.97 -20.01 -10.86
C SER A 83 -10.32 -19.44 -11.32
N VAL A 84 -10.29 -18.40 -12.14
CA VAL A 84 -11.48 -17.79 -12.75
C VAL A 84 -12.27 -18.81 -13.57
N LEU A 85 -11.59 -19.69 -14.33
CA LEU A 85 -12.23 -20.69 -15.17
C LEU A 85 -12.99 -21.75 -14.34
N ARG A 86 -12.37 -22.28 -13.27
CA ARG A 86 -13.05 -23.21 -12.35
C ARG A 86 -14.22 -22.55 -11.65
N GLY A 87 -14.06 -21.29 -11.26
CA GLY A 87 -15.14 -20.49 -10.71
C GLY A 87 -16.33 -20.39 -11.66
N LEU A 88 -16.11 -20.21 -12.95
CA LEU A 88 -17.16 -20.18 -13.98
C LEU A 88 -17.78 -21.56 -14.25
N GLY A 89 -17.31 -22.62 -13.60
CA GLY A 89 -17.75 -24.00 -13.82
C GLY A 89 -17.07 -24.67 -15.02
N LEU A 90 -15.99 -24.09 -15.55
CA LEU A 90 -15.14 -24.73 -16.56
C LEU A 90 -14.07 -25.57 -15.84
N GLY A 91 -14.30 -26.88 -15.77
CA GLY A 91 -13.45 -27.85 -15.06
C GLY A 91 -14.10 -28.34 -13.76
N LYS A 92 -13.28 -28.63 -12.73
CA LYS A 92 -13.77 -29.06 -11.41
C LYS A 92 -14.29 -27.84 -10.62
N ASN A 93 -15.55 -27.89 -10.21
CA ASN A 93 -16.17 -26.89 -9.34
C ASN A 93 -15.47 -26.81 -7.98
N TYR A 94 -15.61 -25.69 -7.29
CA TYR A 94 -15.21 -25.59 -5.87
C TYR A 94 -16.21 -26.34 -5.00
N ALA A 95 -15.82 -26.76 -3.80
CA ALA A 95 -16.82 -27.17 -2.82
C ALA A 95 -17.52 -25.90 -2.28
N ARG A 96 -18.80 -26.00 -1.92
CA ARG A 96 -19.51 -24.92 -1.22
C ARG A 96 -19.37 -25.13 0.29
N ALA A 97 -18.68 -24.22 0.96
CA ALA A 97 -18.64 -24.15 2.42
C ALA A 97 -19.83 -23.36 2.97
N SER A 98 -20.21 -23.67 4.20
CA SER A 98 -21.16 -22.90 4.99
C SER A 98 -20.46 -22.29 6.19
N ALA A 99 -20.62 -20.98 6.39
CA ALA A 99 -20.10 -20.26 7.54
C ALA A 99 -21.24 -19.59 8.31
N LEU A 100 -21.09 -19.50 9.63
CA LEU A 100 -21.94 -18.73 10.51
C LEU A 100 -21.15 -17.53 11.03
N ASN A 101 -21.59 -16.33 10.71
CA ASN A 101 -20.98 -15.06 11.10
C ASN A 101 -21.99 -14.22 11.89
N SER A 102 -21.53 -13.23 12.68
CA SER A 102 -22.45 -12.24 13.23
C SER A 102 -22.91 -11.28 12.13
N TYR A 103 -24.15 -10.82 12.21
CA TYR A 103 -24.69 -9.84 11.27
C TYR A 103 -23.87 -8.54 11.29
N GLN A 104 -23.41 -8.11 12.46
CA GLN A 104 -22.53 -6.95 12.59
C GLN A 104 -21.25 -7.07 11.75
N ASN A 105 -20.64 -8.25 11.68
CA ASN A 105 -19.43 -8.46 10.87
C ASN A 105 -19.75 -8.39 9.38
N THR A 106 -20.82 -9.08 8.95
CA THR A 106 -21.30 -9.01 7.55
C THR A 106 -21.69 -7.58 7.17
N GLN A 107 -22.36 -6.84 8.06
CA GLN A 107 -22.72 -5.44 7.87
C GLN A 107 -21.49 -4.55 7.73
N TYR A 108 -20.49 -4.75 8.59
CA TYR A 108 -19.23 -4.01 8.49
C TYR A 108 -18.54 -4.28 7.15
N GLU A 109 -18.37 -5.54 6.78
CA GLU A 109 -17.71 -5.92 5.54
C GLU A 109 -18.47 -5.38 4.31
N MET A 110 -19.77 -5.64 4.21
CA MET A 110 -20.54 -5.28 3.02
C MET A 110 -20.75 -3.77 2.91
N ASN A 111 -21.10 -3.08 4.00
CA ASN A 111 -21.46 -1.66 3.93
C ASN A 111 -20.26 -0.73 3.96
N TYR A 112 -19.19 -1.08 4.69
CA TYR A 112 -18.01 -0.23 4.84
C TYR A 112 -16.86 -0.64 3.91
N ILE A 113 -16.52 -1.93 3.85
CA ILE A 113 -15.39 -2.40 3.02
C ILE A 113 -15.81 -2.48 1.56
N GLN A 114 -16.90 -3.18 1.26
CA GLN A 114 -17.37 -3.39 -0.11
C GLN A 114 -18.27 -2.24 -0.61
N ASN A 115 -18.76 -1.40 0.31
CA ASN A 115 -19.66 -0.29 0.06
C ASN A 115 -20.88 -0.71 -0.79
N ARG A 116 -21.66 -1.65 -0.24
CA ARG A 116 -22.93 -2.21 -0.74
C ARG A 116 -24.04 -2.01 0.29
N ASN A 117 -25.29 -1.92 -0.14
CA ASN A 117 -26.44 -1.97 0.77
C ASN A 117 -26.69 -3.41 1.19
N LEU A 118 -27.21 -3.60 2.40
CA LEU A 118 -27.77 -4.87 2.85
C LEU A 118 -29.26 -4.70 3.14
N ASP A 119 -30.10 -5.44 2.41
CA ASP A 119 -31.54 -5.45 2.64
C ASP A 119 -31.96 -6.77 3.30
N SER A 120 -32.33 -6.70 4.58
CA SER A 120 -32.86 -7.83 5.35
C SER A 120 -34.38 -7.89 5.21
N SER A 121 -34.89 -8.80 4.38
CA SER A 121 -36.33 -8.99 4.15
C SER A 121 -36.86 -10.15 4.99
N GLU A 122 -37.83 -9.89 5.87
CA GLU A 122 -38.44 -10.92 6.73
C GLU A 122 -39.13 -11.99 5.89
N LEU A 123 -38.84 -13.25 6.15
CA LEU A 123 -39.57 -14.37 5.55
C LEU A 123 -40.83 -14.63 6.36
N LEU A 124 -42.00 -14.55 5.71
CA LEU A 124 -43.29 -14.89 6.32
C LEU A 124 -43.47 -16.41 6.31
N LEU A 125 -43.06 -17.03 7.42
CA LEU A 125 -43.03 -18.48 7.61
C LEU A 125 -44.06 -18.91 8.65
N THR A 126 -44.76 -20.01 8.37
CA THR A 126 -45.43 -20.79 9.41
C THR A 126 -44.41 -21.43 10.35
N ASP A 127 -44.82 -21.82 11.55
CA ASP A 127 -43.92 -22.52 12.50
C ASP A 127 -43.34 -23.81 11.90
N ALA A 128 -44.12 -24.53 11.10
CA ALA A 128 -43.68 -25.75 10.42
C ALA A 128 -42.60 -25.45 9.36
N GLU A 129 -42.82 -24.45 8.51
CA GLU A 129 -41.84 -24.00 7.51
C GLU A 129 -40.54 -23.52 8.17
N ARG A 130 -40.64 -22.73 9.26
CA ARG A 130 -39.48 -22.25 10.01
C ARG A 130 -38.67 -23.41 10.56
N ARG A 131 -39.30 -24.36 11.28
CA ARG A 131 -38.62 -25.54 11.84
C ARG A 131 -37.89 -26.35 10.77
N LEU A 132 -38.52 -26.52 9.61
CA LEU A 132 -37.96 -27.26 8.49
C LEU A 132 -36.73 -26.58 7.88
N ILE A 133 -36.77 -25.24 7.74
CA ILE A 133 -35.60 -24.45 7.31
C ILE A 133 -34.47 -24.56 8.33
N LEU A 134 -34.76 -24.40 9.63
CA LEU A 134 -33.75 -24.50 10.68
C LEU A 134 -33.09 -25.88 10.72
N LEU A 135 -33.86 -26.96 10.54
CA LEU A 135 -33.33 -28.33 10.44
C LEU A 135 -32.37 -28.49 9.25
N ARG A 136 -32.72 -27.91 8.09
CA ARG A 136 -31.82 -27.90 6.91
C ARG A 136 -30.53 -27.14 7.18
N ILE A 137 -30.62 -25.97 7.79
CA ILE A 137 -29.45 -25.17 8.17
C ILE A 137 -28.56 -25.97 9.13
N GLN A 138 -29.14 -26.59 10.16
CA GLN A 138 -28.40 -27.42 11.11
C GLN A 138 -27.70 -28.58 10.41
N THR A 139 -28.37 -29.24 9.47
CA THR A 139 -27.79 -30.34 8.67
C THR A 139 -26.61 -29.87 7.82
N ILE A 140 -26.73 -28.70 7.18
CA ILE A 140 -25.67 -28.10 6.37
C ILE A 140 -24.45 -27.76 7.24
N LEU A 141 -24.68 -27.14 8.40
CA LEU A 141 -23.61 -26.78 9.33
C LEU A 141 -22.88 -28.00 9.90
N GLN A 142 -23.60 -29.10 10.16
CA GLN A 142 -22.98 -30.37 10.57
C GLN A 142 -22.07 -30.95 9.49
N LYS A 143 -22.51 -30.90 8.23
CA LYS A 143 -21.74 -31.39 7.08
C LYS A 143 -20.60 -30.45 6.69
N LYS A 144 -20.65 -29.18 7.12
CA LYS A 144 -19.76 -28.06 6.72
C LYS A 144 -19.66 -27.83 5.21
N ARG A 145 -20.49 -28.52 4.41
CA ARG A 145 -20.43 -28.56 2.96
C ARG A 145 -21.83 -28.71 2.37
N MET A 146 -22.07 -28.02 1.27
CA MET A 146 -23.35 -28.02 0.56
C MET A 146 -23.15 -28.14 -0.96
N GLY A 147 -22.72 -29.31 -1.40
CA GLY A 147 -22.49 -29.60 -2.81
C GLY A 147 -21.37 -28.76 -3.43
N ASP A 148 -21.43 -28.64 -4.74
CA ASP A 148 -20.48 -27.87 -5.53
C ASP A 148 -20.85 -26.38 -5.57
N TYR A 149 -19.83 -25.55 -5.75
CA TYR A 149 -19.94 -24.13 -5.98
C TYR A 149 -19.43 -23.78 -7.39
N SER A 150 -20.26 -23.07 -8.14
CA SER A 150 -19.89 -22.41 -9.39
C SER A 150 -20.56 -21.05 -9.46
N PHE A 151 -19.90 -20.04 -10.03
CA PHE A 151 -20.42 -18.69 -10.13
C PHE A 151 -21.70 -18.61 -10.97
N LEU A 152 -21.86 -19.46 -11.98
CA LEU A 152 -22.98 -19.39 -12.94
C LEU A 152 -24.24 -20.14 -12.51
N LYS A 153 -24.10 -21.34 -11.91
CA LYS A 153 -25.23 -22.23 -11.63
C LYS A 153 -25.40 -22.54 -10.15
N ASN A 154 -24.29 -22.73 -9.45
CA ASN A 154 -24.30 -23.18 -8.07
C ASN A 154 -23.71 -22.12 -7.14
N ASN A 155 -24.16 -20.86 -7.24
CA ASN A 155 -23.62 -19.74 -6.46
C ASN A 155 -24.29 -19.64 -5.07
N CYS A 156 -24.05 -18.54 -4.34
CA CYS A 156 -24.64 -18.29 -3.03
C CYS A 156 -26.18 -18.22 -3.06
N ALA A 157 -26.78 -17.66 -4.12
CA ALA A 157 -28.23 -17.55 -4.26
C ALA A 157 -28.87 -18.91 -4.40
N GLU A 158 -28.30 -19.80 -5.22
CA GLU A 158 -28.80 -21.16 -5.35
C GLU A 158 -28.67 -21.95 -4.04
N GLY A 159 -27.60 -21.73 -3.28
CA GLY A 159 -27.49 -22.31 -1.93
C GLY A 159 -28.62 -21.88 -0.99
N VAL A 160 -28.98 -20.60 -1.00
CA VAL A 160 -30.12 -20.09 -0.23
C VAL A 160 -31.44 -20.63 -0.78
N ASN A 161 -31.60 -20.69 -2.10
CA ASN A 161 -32.79 -21.22 -2.76
C ASN A 161 -33.03 -22.70 -2.40
N VAL A 162 -32.00 -23.55 -2.42
CA VAL A 162 -32.09 -24.94 -1.99
C VAL A 162 -32.54 -25.07 -0.53
N ILE A 163 -32.10 -24.19 0.36
CA ILE A 163 -32.58 -24.18 1.75
C ILE A 163 -34.07 -23.84 1.79
N LEU A 164 -34.50 -22.84 0.99
CA LEU A 164 -35.86 -22.31 0.95
C LEU A 164 -36.82 -23.09 0.03
N SER A 165 -36.36 -24.13 -0.67
CA SER A 165 -37.14 -24.82 -1.71
C SER A 165 -38.50 -25.37 -1.25
N ASN A 166 -38.65 -25.70 0.04
CA ASN A 166 -39.92 -26.16 0.61
C ASN A 166 -41.00 -25.08 0.71
N LEU A 167 -40.64 -23.82 0.50
CA LEU A 167 -41.61 -22.73 0.33
C LEU A 167 -42.20 -22.72 -1.10
N GLY A 168 -41.87 -23.74 -1.90
CA GLY A 168 -42.29 -23.88 -3.30
C GLY A 168 -41.69 -22.81 -4.20
N ILE A 169 -40.58 -22.19 -3.81
CA ILE A 169 -39.92 -21.14 -4.59
C ILE A 169 -39.14 -21.82 -5.72
N ASP A 170 -39.48 -21.45 -6.95
CA ASP A 170 -38.69 -21.76 -8.13
C ASP A 170 -38.28 -20.41 -8.72
N ALA A 171 -37.00 -20.06 -8.57
CA ALA A 171 -36.44 -18.80 -9.04
C ALA A 171 -35.95 -18.88 -10.51
N GLY A 172 -36.21 -19.99 -11.21
CA GLY A 172 -35.89 -20.19 -12.62
C GLY A 172 -34.44 -20.64 -12.88
N MET A 173 -34.03 -20.66 -14.15
CA MET A 173 -32.76 -21.26 -14.60
C MET A 173 -31.48 -20.48 -14.24
N ILE A 174 -31.61 -19.22 -13.78
CA ILE A 174 -30.48 -18.35 -13.39
C ILE A 174 -30.77 -17.74 -12.02
N ASP A 175 -30.29 -18.41 -10.98
CA ASP A 175 -30.43 -17.95 -9.60
C ASP A 175 -29.48 -16.79 -9.32
N THR A 176 -29.98 -15.58 -9.53
CA THR A 176 -29.37 -14.39 -8.96
C THR A 176 -29.96 -14.13 -7.58
N PRO A 177 -29.20 -13.55 -6.64
CA PRO A 177 -29.75 -13.11 -5.36
C PRO A 177 -31.03 -12.27 -5.48
N SER A 178 -31.14 -11.44 -6.51
CA SER A 178 -32.33 -10.61 -6.73
C SER A 178 -33.53 -11.40 -7.27
N SER A 179 -33.32 -12.42 -8.11
CA SER A 179 -34.41 -13.24 -8.64
C SER A 179 -35.07 -14.10 -7.56
N VAL A 180 -34.27 -14.65 -6.63
CA VAL A 180 -34.81 -15.36 -5.46
C VAL A 180 -35.70 -14.44 -4.60
N LEU A 181 -35.24 -13.21 -4.33
CA LEU A 181 -36.04 -12.23 -3.59
C LEU A 181 -37.32 -11.85 -4.35
N ALA A 182 -37.26 -11.68 -5.67
CA ALA A 182 -38.44 -11.38 -6.49
C ALA A 182 -39.47 -12.53 -6.47
N ALA A 183 -39.01 -13.78 -6.55
CA ALA A 183 -39.88 -14.96 -6.46
C ALA A 183 -40.53 -15.08 -5.08
N LEU A 184 -39.77 -14.81 -4.00
CA LEU A 184 -40.29 -14.73 -2.63
C LEU A 184 -41.37 -13.64 -2.49
N LYS A 185 -41.15 -12.45 -3.06
CA LYS A 185 -42.14 -11.37 -3.07
C LYS A 185 -43.41 -11.74 -3.83
N ALA A 186 -43.26 -12.33 -5.02
CA ALA A 186 -44.39 -12.76 -5.85
C ALA A 186 -45.29 -13.78 -5.15
N LYS A 187 -44.72 -14.61 -4.26
CA LYS A 187 -45.45 -15.58 -3.44
C LYS A 187 -46.01 -15.02 -2.13
N GLY A 188 -45.86 -13.72 -1.87
CA GLY A 188 -46.27 -13.11 -0.60
C GLY A 188 -45.49 -13.64 0.60
N LYS A 189 -44.27 -14.16 0.40
CA LYS A 189 -43.42 -14.71 1.45
C LYS A 189 -42.44 -13.68 2.04
N ILE A 190 -42.52 -12.42 1.61
CA ILE A 190 -41.73 -11.32 2.15
C ILE A 190 -42.61 -10.40 2.99
N GLY A 191 -42.19 -10.16 4.23
CA GLY A 191 -42.76 -9.18 5.14
C GLY A 191 -41.98 -7.87 5.10
N LYS A 192 -41.69 -7.33 6.29
CA LYS A 192 -40.97 -6.05 6.41
C LYS A 192 -39.51 -6.20 5.96
N THR A 193 -39.04 -5.22 5.21
CA THR A 193 -37.63 -5.09 4.82
C THR A 193 -36.93 -4.03 5.66
N TYR A 194 -35.71 -4.34 6.10
CA TYR A 194 -34.82 -3.46 6.84
C TYR A 194 -33.58 -3.22 5.99
N SER A 195 -33.31 -1.96 5.67
CA SER A 195 -32.19 -1.58 4.80
C SER A 195 -31.06 -0.98 5.62
N ASP A 196 -29.92 -1.66 5.57
CA ASP A 196 -28.65 -1.18 6.08
C ASP A 196 -27.86 -0.60 4.91
N LEU A 197 -27.88 0.73 4.79
CA LEU A 197 -27.29 1.43 3.66
C LEU A 197 -25.76 1.33 3.63
N SER A 198 -25.22 1.33 2.42
CA SER A 198 -23.79 1.45 2.13
C SER A 198 -23.24 2.77 2.67
N LEU A 199 -21.93 2.84 2.87
CA LEU A 199 -21.25 4.07 3.29
C LEU A 199 -21.58 5.25 2.37
N SER A 200 -21.52 5.06 1.05
CA SER A 200 -21.82 6.12 0.09
C SER A 200 -23.28 6.58 0.14
N ASN A 201 -24.22 5.65 0.30
CA ASN A 201 -25.65 5.98 0.37
C ASN A 201 -25.99 6.67 1.69
N LYS A 202 -25.37 6.26 2.81
CA LYS A 202 -25.44 6.99 4.09
C LYS A 202 -24.93 8.43 3.93
N SER A 203 -23.79 8.63 3.27
CA SER A 203 -23.29 9.98 2.98
C SER A 203 -24.26 10.80 2.13
N GLN A 204 -24.82 10.21 1.07
CA GLN A 204 -25.83 10.88 0.23
C GLN A 204 -27.09 11.28 1.00
N GLU A 205 -27.63 10.40 1.83
CA GLU A 205 -28.79 10.72 2.67
C GLU A 205 -28.50 11.85 3.65
N MET A 206 -27.29 11.86 4.23
CA MET A 206 -26.89 12.96 5.11
C MET A 206 -26.75 14.27 4.33
N VAL A 207 -26.07 14.27 3.18
CA VAL A 207 -25.95 15.48 2.34
C VAL A 207 -27.33 16.01 1.94
N LYS A 208 -28.26 15.12 1.57
CA LYS A 208 -29.64 15.48 1.25
C LYS A 208 -30.38 16.06 2.45
N LYS A 209 -30.31 15.38 3.61
CA LYS A 209 -30.95 15.78 4.87
C LYS A 209 -30.50 17.16 5.35
N TYR A 210 -29.24 17.50 5.13
CA TYR A 210 -28.63 18.76 5.54
C TYR A 210 -28.42 19.75 4.39
N SER A 211 -29.08 19.55 3.25
CA SER A 211 -28.89 20.35 2.01
C SER A 211 -29.04 21.86 2.24
N HIS A 212 -30.03 22.29 3.03
CA HIS A 212 -30.22 23.72 3.36
C HIS A 212 -29.01 24.31 4.11
N LEU A 213 -28.44 23.58 5.08
CA LEU A 213 -27.22 24.02 5.77
C LEU A 213 -26.05 24.08 4.79
N LEU A 214 -25.87 23.04 3.98
CA LEU A 214 -24.75 22.96 3.02
C LEU A 214 -24.82 24.08 1.99
N SER A 215 -26.01 24.45 1.50
CA SER A 215 -26.16 25.61 0.60
C SER A 215 -25.84 26.95 1.26
N LYS A 216 -25.98 27.08 2.58
CA LYS A 216 -25.47 28.26 3.30
C LYS A 216 -23.95 28.24 3.39
N VAL A 217 -23.36 27.09 3.69
CA VAL A 217 -21.90 26.92 3.72
C VAL A 217 -21.29 27.24 2.36
N GLU A 218 -21.85 26.73 1.25
CA GLU A 218 -21.41 27.04 -0.12
C GLU A 218 -21.44 28.55 -0.43
N LYS A 219 -22.45 29.28 0.06
CA LYS A 219 -22.53 30.74 -0.12
C LYS A 219 -21.47 31.49 0.70
N MET A 220 -21.17 30.99 1.90
CA MET A 220 -20.18 31.61 2.80
C MET A 220 -18.74 31.22 2.43
N ARG A 221 -18.57 30.08 1.77
CA ARG A 221 -17.28 29.48 1.40
C ARG A 221 -17.35 28.97 -0.05
N PRO A 222 -17.09 29.85 -1.05
CA PRO A 222 -17.25 29.51 -2.47
C PRO A 222 -16.35 28.37 -2.97
N ASP A 223 -15.25 28.09 -2.26
CA ASP A 223 -14.33 26.97 -2.46
C ASP A 223 -14.91 25.61 -2.02
N PHE A 224 -15.97 25.59 -1.21
CA PHE A 224 -16.61 24.36 -0.75
C PHE A 224 -17.54 23.78 -1.83
N ASP A 225 -17.24 22.55 -2.26
CA ASP A 225 -18.16 21.73 -3.07
C ASP A 225 -18.77 20.61 -2.19
N ARG A 226 -20.10 20.55 -2.10
CA ARG A 226 -20.81 19.48 -1.40
C ARG A 226 -20.43 18.07 -1.88
N ASN A 227 -19.93 17.93 -3.12
CA ASN A 227 -19.45 16.65 -3.66
C ASN A 227 -18.23 16.12 -2.91
N PHE A 228 -17.47 16.97 -2.20
CA PHE A 228 -16.40 16.52 -1.31
C PHE A 228 -16.93 15.51 -0.27
N LEU A 229 -18.14 15.71 0.23
CA LEU A 229 -18.81 14.82 1.20
C LEU A 229 -19.29 13.49 0.58
N LEU A 230 -19.32 13.38 -0.75
CA LEU A 230 -19.70 12.18 -1.49
C LEU A 230 -18.48 11.44 -2.07
N GLY A 231 -17.30 12.06 -1.99
CA GLY A 231 -16.05 11.56 -2.53
C GLY A 231 -15.39 10.46 -1.70
N GLY A 232 -14.11 10.21 -1.98
CA GLY A 232 -13.27 9.31 -1.18
C GLY A 232 -12.97 9.84 0.23
N ASN A 233 -12.31 9.04 1.08
CA ASN A 233 -12.04 9.39 2.49
C ASN A 233 -11.41 10.78 2.65
N SER A 234 -10.40 11.10 1.84
CA SER A 234 -9.70 12.40 1.89
C SER A 234 -10.60 13.58 1.50
N GLN A 235 -11.50 13.40 0.52
CA GLN A 235 -12.45 14.44 0.12
C GLN A 235 -13.51 14.65 1.21
N GLN A 236 -13.98 13.57 1.85
CA GLN A 236 -14.94 13.66 2.95
C GLN A 236 -14.34 14.38 4.17
N ILE A 237 -13.06 14.11 4.48
CA ILE A 237 -12.31 14.83 5.53
C ILE A 237 -12.15 16.31 5.16
N LEU A 238 -11.80 16.63 3.91
CA LEU A 238 -11.72 18.02 3.45
C LEU A 238 -13.06 18.74 3.64
N GLY A 239 -14.16 18.17 3.14
CA GLY A 239 -15.50 18.73 3.29
C GLY A 239 -15.91 18.89 4.76
N PHE A 240 -15.53 17.95 5.64
CA PHE A 240 -15.73 18.06 7.08
C PHE A 240 -15.03 19.29 7.66
N VAL A 241 -13.75 19.50 7.33
CA VAL A 241 -12.97 20.61 7.89
C VAL A 241 -13.48 21.94 7.36
N MET A 242 -13.84 22.01 6.08
CA MET A 242 -14.42 23.21 5.48
C MET A 242 -15.68 23.67 6.21
N ILE A 243 -16.54 22.73 6.56
CA ILE A 243 -17.77 23.00 7.33
C ILE A 243 -17.43 23.34 8.78
N HIS A 244 -16.50 22.62 9.40
CA HIS A 244 -16.08 22.85 10.79
C HIS A 244 -15.52 24.27 11.00
N GLU A 245 -14.67 24.75 10.11
CA GLU A 245 -14.11 26.11 10.14
C GLU A 245 -15.19 27.19 10.00
N MET A 246 -16.33 26.87 9.38
CA MET A 246 -17.46 27.79 9.25
C MET A 246 -18.37 27.82 10.50
N VAL A 247 -18.32 26.80 11.36
CA VAL A 247 -19.19 26.67 12.55
C VAL A 247 -19.18 27.92 13.45
N PRO A 248 -18.04 28.60 13.73
CA PRO A 248 -18.03 29.82 14.53
C PRO A 248 -18.79 31.00 13.91
N SER A 249 -18.85 31.06 12.58
CA SER A 249 -19.49 32.15 11.82
C SER A 249 -20.98 31.92 11.56
N LEU A 250 -21.52 30.76 11.94
CA LEU A 250 -22.94 30.42 11.80
C LEU A 250 -23.76 30.97 12.98
N ILE A 251 -24.99 31.38 12.70
CA ILE A 251 -25.98 31.69 13.75
C ILE A 251 -26.29 30.45 14.60
N SER A 252 -26.74 30.64 15.84
CA SER A 252 -26.89 29.57 16.85
C SER A 252 -27.66 28.32 16.35
N ALA A 253 -28.76 28.51 15.61
CA ALA A 253 -29.55 27.41 15.06
C ALA A 253 -28.77 26.60 14.00
N ASP A 254 -28.11 27.28 13.05
CA ASP A 254 -27.31 26.66 12.01
C ASP A 254 -26.03 26.02 12.59
N LYS A 255 -25.42 26.64 13.60
CA LYS A 255 -24.28 26.10 14.35
C LYS A 255 -24.60 24.74 14.96
N THR A 256 -25.75 24.64 15.63
CA THR A 256 -26.22 23.37 16.22
C THR A 256 -26.44 22.31 15.15
N MET A 257 -27.02 22.70 14.01
CA MET A 257 -27.25 21.81 12.88
C MET A 257 -25.94 21.33 12.25
N ALA A 258 -24.96 22.22 12.09
CA ALA A 258 -23.64 21.90 11.57
C ALA A 258 -22.86 20.94 12.48
N LEU A 259 -22.89 21.15 13.79
CA LEU A 259 -22.27 20.24 14.75
C LEU A 259 -22.92 18.84 14.72
N ARG A 260 -24.24 18.75 14.55
CA ARG A 260 -24.95 17.46 14.38
C ARG A 260 -24.56 16.79 13.06
N PHE A 261 -24.45 17.56 11.98
CA PHE A 261 -24.01 17.06 10.69
C PHE A 261 -22.57 16.50 10.77
N LEU A 262 -21.63 17.28 11.30
CA LEU A 262 -20.22 16.90 11.47
C LEU A 262 -20.06 15.65 12.33
N LYS A 263 -20.80 15.54 13.44
CA LYS A 263 -20.83 14.31 14.25
C LYS A 263 -21.30 13.12 13.41
N SER A 264 -22.37 13.29 12.62
CA SER A 264 -22.90 12.22 11.77
C SER A 264 -21.87 11.75 10.74
N ILE A 265 -21.15 12.68 10.10
CA ILE A 265 -20.01 12.38 9.21
C ILE A 265 -18.92 11.61 9.95
N ALA A 266 -18.50 12.06 11.13
CA ALA A 266 -17.47 11.38 11.91
C ALA A 266 -17.82 9.90 12.21
N TYR A 267 -19.09 9.59 12.45
CA TYR A 267 -19.56 8.21 12.67
C TYR A 267 -19.58 7.33 11.40
N LEU A 268 -19.45 7.91 10.21
CA LEU A 268 -19.26 7.17 8.96
C LEU A 268 -17.81 6.70 8.78
N HIS A 269 -16.84 7.36 9.41
CA HIS A 269 -15.43 7.01 9.30
C HIS A 269 -15.01 5.85 10.22
N PRO A 270 -13.90 5.15 9.89
CA PRO A 270 -13.26 4.16 10.77
C PRO A 270 -12.96 4.70 12.16
N ARG A 271 -12.80 3.82 13.15
CA ARG A 271 -12.64 4.21 14.57
C ARG A 271 -11.48 5.18 14.82
N THR A 272 -10.37 5.03 14.09
CA THR A 272 -9.19 5.92 14.20
C THR A 272 -9.57 7.35 13.80
N ASP A 273 -10.09 7.51 12.60
CA ASP A 273 -10.43 8.80 12.00
C ASP A 273 -11.61 9.44 12.75
N ARG A 274 -12.60 8.63 13.14
CA ARG A 274 -13.74 9.06 13.95
C ARG A 274 -13.32 9.75 15.23
N ASN A 275 -12.38 9.16 15.97
CA ASN A 275 -11.93 9.75 17.24
C ASN A 275 -11.28 11.11 17.01
N ASP A 276 -10.47 11.23 15.95
CA ASP A 276 -9.84 12.49 15.59
C ASP A 276 -10.85 13.56 15.18
N LEU A 277 -11.81 13.21 14.31
CA LEU A 277 -12.89 14.12 13.88
C LEU A 277 -13.77 14.56 15.08
N LEU A 278 -14.10 13.64 15.98
CA LEU A 278 -14.86 13.97 17.20
C LEU A 278 -14.06 14.86 18.16
N ASN A 279 -12.75 14.62 18.30
CA ASN A 279 -11.88 15.47 19.10
C ASN A 279 -11.79 16.88 18.50
N THR A 280 -11.82 17.01 17.17
CA THR A 280 -11.88 18.30 16.48
C THR A 280 -13.15 19.06 16.78
N ILE A 281 -14.31 18.41 16.65
CA ILE A 281 -15.62 19.02 16.98
C ILE A 281 -15.68 19.51 18.44
N ASN A 282 -15.00 18.80 19.35
CA ASN A 282 -14.97 19.13 20.77
C ASN A 282 -13.85 20.13 21.13
N GLY A 283 -13.12 20.69 20.15
CA GLY A 283 -12.01 21.62 20.38
C GLY A 283 -10.81 21.01 21.11
N LYS A 284 -10.72 19.67 21.18
CA LYS A 284 -9.61 18.94 21.82
C LYS A 284 -8.45 18.68 20.85
N LYS A 285 -8.74 18.80 19.56
CA LYS A 285 -7.83 18.64 18.43
C LYS A 285 -8.20 19.74 17.42
N TYR A 286 -7.25 20.19 16.61
CA TYR A 286 -7.54 21.17 15.57
C TYR A 286 -7.11 20.57 14.25
N LEU A 287 -8.03 20.52 13.28
CA LEU A 287 -7.76 20.13 11.90
C LEU A 287 -7.96 21.39 11.06
N SER A 288 -6.92 21.84 10.37
CA SER A 288 -6.95 23.04 9.54
C SER A 288 -6.80 22.71 8.07
N ILE A 289 -7.46 23.46 7.20
CA ILE A 289 -7.16 23.42 5.76
C ILE A 289 -5.97 24.34 5.45
N GLN A 290 -4.83 23.77 5.10
CA GLN A 290 -3.71 24.47 4.50
C GLN A 290 -3.84 24.44 2.98
N LYS A 291 -3.87 25.62 2.36
CA LYS A 291 -3.80 25.77 0.92
C LYS A 291 -2.32 25.79 0.52
N ILE A 292 -1.88 24.77 -0.22
CA ILE A 292 -0.51 24.69 -0.74
C ILE A 292 -0.63 24.71 -2.28
N GLY A 293 -0.31 25.87 -2.88
CA GLY A 293 -0.61 26.14 -4.29
C GLY A 293 -2.12 26.22 -4.56
N THR A 294 -2.62 25.49 -5.55
CA THR A 294 -4.06 25.43 -5.89
C THR A 294 -4.85 24.35 -5.14
N ARG A 295 -4.22 23.59 -4.24
CA ARG A 295 -4.85 22.46 -3.53
C ARG A 295 -4.99 22.74 -2.04
N GLU A 296 -6.11 22.28 -1.49
CA GLU A 296 -6.48 22.40 -0.07
C GLU A 296 -6.19 21.10 0.69
N PHE A 297 -5.63 21.20 1.89
CA PHE A 297 -5.15 20.05 2.66
C PHE A 297 -5.49 20.12 4.14
N THR A 298 -5.98 19.04 4.73
CA THR A 298 -6.19 18.99 6.18
C THR A 298 -4.89 18.65 6.94
N VAL A 299 -4.52 19.46 7.93
CA VAL A 299 -3.34 19.29 8.81
C VAL A 299 -3.78 19.34 10.27
N ASP A 300 -3.26 18.45 11.12
CA ASP A 300 -3.50 18.45 12.57
C ASP A 300 -2.61 19.50 13.26
N ALA A 301 -3.12 20.31 14.19
CA ALA A 301 -2.31 21.30 14.92
C ALA A 301 -1.20 20.68 15.80
N LYS A 302 -1.24 19.37 16.03
CA LYS A 302 -0.15 18.63 16.70
C LYS A 302 0.88 18.06 15.74
N GLU A 303 0.69 18.19 14.43
CA GLU A 303 1.73 17.84 13.46
C GLU A 303 2.74 18.97 13.38
N SER A 304 3.98 18.71 13.80
CA SER A 304 5.09 19.61 13.51
C SER A 304 5.38 19.57 12.02
N LEU A 305 5.25 20.70 11.33
CA LEU A 305 5.73 20.83 9.97
C LEU A 305 7.26 20.98 10.05
N SER A 306 8.00 19.94 9.65
CA SER A 306 9.44 20.04 9.51
C SER A 306 9.75 20.48 8.09
N ILE A 307 10.27 21.70 7.93
CA ILE A 307 10.91 22.12 6.68
C ILE A 307 12.22 21.35 6.61
N ARG A 308 12.33 20.41 5.67
CA ARG A 308 13.53 19.57 5.55
C ARG A 308 14.56 20.10 4.56
N GLU A 309 14.13 20.91 3.61
CA GLU A 309 14.97 21.30 2.48
C GLU A 309 14.50 22.63 1.88
N PHE A 310 15.50 23.41 1.44
CA PHE A 310 15.34 24.63 0.68
C PHE A 310 16.00 24.43 -0.68
N ASP A 311 15.31 24.75 -1.76
CA ASP A 311 15.89 24.75 -3.10
C ASP A 311 15.67 26.13 -3.73
N PHE A 312 16.75 26.81 -4.10
CA PHE A 312 16.69 28.18 -4.62
C PHE A 312 16.77 28.13 -6.14
N SER A 313 15.85 28.80 -6.82
CA SER A 313 15.92 28.98 -8.27
C SER A 313 15.79 30.45 -8.61
N GLU A 314 16.73 30.95 -9.40
CA GLU A 314 16.69 32.30 -9.97
C GLU A 314 15.82 32.26 -11.24
N LYS A 315 14.84 33.15 -11.32
CA LYS A 315 13.94 33.24 -12.46
C LYS A 315 13.53 34.69 -12.71
N ASP A 316 13.87 35.21 -13.88
CA ASP A 316 13.42 36.53 -14.37
C ASP A 316 13.67 37.68 -13.35
N ASP A 317 14.91 37.81 -12.85
CA ASP A 317 15.33 38.72 -11.77
C ASP A 317 14.83 38.39 -10.35
N HIS A 318 14.00 37.35 -10.15
CA HIS A 318 13.53 36.89 -8.84
C HIS A 318 14.35 35.71 -8.27
N VAL A 319 14.68 35.77 -6.97
CA VAL A 319 15.13 34.60 -6.21
C VAL A 319 13.90 33.92 -5.61
N ILE A 320 13.57 32.73 -6.10
CA ILE A 320 12.45 31.92 -5.61
C ILE A 320 13.00 30.82 -4.71
N THR A 321 12.53 30.76 -3.46
CA THR A 321 12.86 29.68 -2.53
C THR A 321 11.77 28.62 -2.55
N LYS A 322 12.13 27.38 -2.84
CA LYS A 322 11.27 26.20 -2.72
C LYS A 322 11.41 25.62 -1.33
N VAL A 323 10.32 25.59 -0.60
CA VAL A 323 10.27 25.01 0.75
C VAL A 323 9.61 23.64 0.69
N PHE A 324 10.30 22.61 1.17
CA PHE A 324 9.75 21.25 1.29
C PHE A 324 9.24 20.98 2.71
N ILE A 325 7.92 20.78 2.83
CA ILE A 325 7.24 20.66 4.12
C ILE A 325 6.81 19.20 4.36
N ASP A 326 7.30 18.59 5.43
CA ASP A 326 6.83 17.29 5.94
C ASP A 326 5.97 17.49 7.19
N SER A 327 4.79 16.86 7.25
CA SER A 327 3.97 16.78 8.47
C SER A 327 4.47 15.64 9.36
N SER A 328 5.08 15.95 10.51
CA SER A 328 5.50 14.93 11.46
C SER A 328 4.38 14.62 12.46
N GLY A 329 3.84 13.40 12.39
CA GLY A 329 2.80 12.90 13.33
C GLY A 329 1.95 11.71 12.83
N ALA A 330 1.94 11.38 11.54
CA ALA A 330 1.06 10.35 11.00
C ALA A 330 1.61 8.90 11.09
N ARG A 331 0.77 7.97 11.55
CA ARG A 331 1.08 6.53 11.77
C ARG A 331 1.23 5.68 10.49
N LYS A 332 1.14 6.27 9.30
CA LYS A 332 1.36 5.58 8.02
C LYS A 332 2.19 6.46 7.09
N LYS A 333 3.32 5.93 6.64
CA LYS A 333 4.36 6.62 5.85
C LYS A 333 3.91 7.00 4.43
N ASP A 334 2.76 6.51 3.97
CA ASP A 334 2.47 6.46 2.52
C ASP A 334 1.43 7.47 2.03
N GLU A 335 0.81 8.28 2.91
CA GLU A 335 -0.31 9.18 2.53
C GLU A 335 -0.03 10.68 2.59
N TYR A 336 1.13 11.14 3.08
CA TYR A 336 1.47 12.56 3.07
C TYR A 336 2.65 12.82 2.14
N GLY A 337 2.32 13.21 0.90
CA GLY A 337 3.30 13.57 -0.12
C GLY A 337 4.09 14.81 0.27
N ARG A 338 5.42 14.72 0.10
CA ARG A 338 6.36 15.84 0.03
C ARG A 338 5.80 16.93 -0.88
N ARG A 339 5.71 18.17 -0.40
CA ARG A 339 5.15 19.29 -1.19
C ARG A 339 6.13 20.44 -1.29
N GLN A 340 6.19 21.00 -2.49
CA GLN A 340 7.03 22.13 -2.89
C GLN A 340 6.17 23.41 -2.85
N VAL A 341 6.72 24.50 -2.28
CA VAL A 341 6.09 25.83 -2.27
C VAL A 341 7.11 26.88 -2.66
N ASP A 342 6.77 27.68 -3.67
CA ASP A 342 7.61 28.78 -4.16
C ASP A 342 7.36 30.04 -3.31
N VAL A 343 8.41 30.61 -2.74
CA VAL A 343 8.38 31.85 -1.93
C VAL A 343 9.27 32.90 -2.60
N ASP A 344 8.69 34.06 -2.91
CA ASP A 344 9.41 35.18 -3.48
C ASP A 344 10.19 35.94 -2.38
N VAL A 345 11.49 36.05 -2.57
CA VAL A 345 12.42 36.62 -1.56
C VAL A 345 12.72 38.10 -1.85
N LEU A 346 12.28 38.65 -2.98
CA LEU A 346 12.65 40.00 -3.44
C LEU A 346 12.09 41.20 -2.67
N GLY A 347 11.40 40.98 -1.54
CA GLY A 347 10.91 42.06 -0.68
C GLY A 347 11.82 42.41 0.50
N LEU A 348 12.87 41.64 0.75
CA LEU A 348 13.65 41.71 1.98
C LEU A 348 14.95 42.49 1.75
N SER A 349 14.97 43.76 2.15
CA SER A 349 16.06 44.72 1.94
C SER A 349 16.75 45.17 3.24
N LYS A 350 16.26 44.71 4.40
CA LYS A 350 16.79 45.12 5.70
C LYS A 350 17.03 43.92 6.60
N LYS A 351 18.25 43.83 7.12
CA LYS A 351 18.61 42.96 8.25
C LYS A 351 17.55 43.10 9.36
N GLY A 352 16.96 41.98 9.77
CA GLY A 352 15.88 41.89 10.75
C GLY A 352 14.48 41.73 10.13
N GLN A 353 14.31 41.84 8.80
CA GLN A 353 13.01 41.57 8.17
C GLN A 353 12.71 40.07 8.14
N SER A 354 11.48 39.74 8.49
CA SER A 354 10.95 38.38 8.51
C SER A 354 10.52 37.93 7.11
N LEU A 355 11.02 36.77 6.67
CA LEU A 355 10.50 36.04 5.54
C LEU A 355 9.24 35.29 5.98
N LEU A 356 8.13 35.53 5.29
CA LEU A 356 6.83 34.95 5.63
C LEU A 356 6.34 34.00 4.54
N LEU A 357 5.82 32.84 4.93
CA LEU A 357 4.98 31.99 4.07
C LEU A 357 3.53 32.11 4.55
N GLY A 358 2.73 32.92 3.86
CA GLY A 358 1.44 33.37 4.39
C GLY A 358 1.62 34.21 5.65
N ASN A 359 1.14 33.73 6.80
CA ASN A 359 1.27 34.40 8.10
C ASN A 359 2.35 33.80 9.01
N ILE A 360 3.14 32.85 8.52
CA ILE A 360 4.16 32.15 9.32
C ILE A 360 5.53 32.73 9.01
N GLU A 361 6.23 33.24 10.04
CA GLU A 361 7.64 33.62 9.93
C GLU A 361 8.50 32.36 9.80
N ILE A 362 9.14 32.22 8.64
CA ILE A 362 9.99 31.07 8.30
C ILE A 362 11.48 31.40 8.37
N GLY A 363 11.84 32.68 8.50
CA GLY A 363 13.21 33.11 8.74
C GLY A 363 13.31 34.62 8.93
N THR A 364 14.44 35.09 9.43
CA THR A 364 14.74 36.52 9.58
C THR A 364 16.05 36.83 8.86
N LEU A 365 16.09 37.87 8.03
CA LEU A 365 17.28 38.29 7.30
C LEU A 365 18.40 38.73 8.26
N ILE A 366 19.59 38.11 8.24
CA ILE A 366 20.72 38.44 9.13
C ILE A 366 21.82 39.23 8.42
N SER A 367 22.06 38.99 7.13
CA SER A 367 23.01 39.80 6.35
C SER A 367 22.72 39.72 4.87
N GLU A 368 23.07 40.80 4.18
CA GLU A 368 23.15 40.88 2.73
C GLU A 368 24.62 41.15 2.41
N LYS A 369 25.24 40.33 1.55
CA LYS A 369 26.58 40.58 1.03
C LYS A 369 26.46 40.72 -0.48
N VAL A 370 26.76 41.91 -0.98
CA VAL A 370 26.87 42.18 -2.41
C VAL A 370 28.37 42.25 -2.70
N GLU A 371 28.92 41.18 -3.23
CA GLU A 371 30.26 41.20 -3.84
C GLU A 371 30.11 40.96 -5.33
N SER A 372 30.93 41.68 -6.09
CA SER A 372 30.91 41.89 -7.54
C SER A 372 30.33 40.72 -8.35
N GLY A 373 29.03 40.79 -8.63
CA GLY A 373 28.31 39.89 -9.54
C GLY A 373 27.25 38.99 -8.90
N GLY A 374 27.11 38.93 -7.57
CA GLY A 374 26.10 38.09 -6.91
C GLY A 374 25.49 38.69 -5.65
N HIS A 375 24.19 38.44 -5.45
CA HIS A 375 23.47 38.77 -4.21
C HIS A 375 23.47 37.56 -3.26
N GLY A 376 24.23 37.65 -2.17
CA GLY A 376 24.22 36.66 -1.10
C GLY A 376 23.34 37.10 0.08
N VAL A 377 22.34 36.30 0.44
CA VAL A 377 21.38 36.59 1.51
C VAL A 377 21.48 35.52 2.61
N LEU A 378 21.67 35.93 3.87
CA LEU A 378 21.78 35.02 5.02
C LEU A 378 20.51 35.09 5.88
N PHE A 379 19.87 33.95 6.17
CA PHE A 379 18.67 33.86 7.01
C PHE A 379 18.92 33.15 8.35
N LYS A 380 18.30 33.63 9.43
CA LYS A 380 18.16 32.91 10.70
C LYS A 380 16.82 32.20 10.70
N ASN A 381 16.80 30.90 10.93
CA ASN A 381 15.54 30.22 11.22
C ASN A 381 15.03 30.66 12.60
N SER A 382 13.86 31.30 12.60
CA SER A 382 13.18 31.79 13.80
C SER A 382 11.91 30.97 14.00
N PHE A 383 12.02 29.74 14.51
CA PHE A 383 10.83 29.07 15.03
C PHE A 383 10.44 29.67 16.38
N THR A 384 9.74 30.80 16.33
CA THR A 384 8.88 31.27 17.42
C THR A 384 7.51 31.53 16.83
N VAL A 385 6.56 30.63 17.08
CA VAL A 385 5.14 30.93 16.89
C VAL A 385 4.79 32.08 17.83
N PRO A 386 4.36 33.26 17.33
CA PRO A 386 3.98 34.35 18.20
C PRO A 386 2.51 34.23 18.57
N VAL A 387 2.12 33.23 19.36
CA VAL A 387 1.04 33.32 20.39
C VAL A 387 1.24 32.19 21.41
N LEU A 388 2.19 32.39 22.31
CA LEU A 388 2.21 32.05 23.75
C LEU A 388 3.66 32.21 24.21
N ARG A 389 4.12 33.46 24.24
CA ARG A 389 5.21 33.84 25.15
C ARG A 389 4.65 33.68 26.56
N GLU A 390 4.79 32.49 27.12
CA GLU A 390 5.02 32.20 28.53
C GLU A 390 4.82 30.70 28.76
N ARG A 391 5.88 30.06 29.26
CA ARG A 391 6.01 28.65 29.69
C ARG A 391 6.53 27.70 28.61
N TYR A 392 7.69 27.13 28.95
CA TYR A 392 8.50 26.15 28.23
C TYR A 392 9.50 26.73 27.22
N LEU A 393 10.47 27.46 27.74
CA LEU A 393 11.84 27.36 27.25
C LEU A 393 12.31 25.92 27.51
N ASN A 394 12.66 25.18 26.46
CA ASN A 394 13.76 24.25 26.58
C ASN A 394 14.65 24.40 25.35
N SER A 395 15.86 24.85 25.64
CA SER A 395 17.00 25.05 24.78
C SER A 395 17.34 23.78 24.02
N ASN A 396 17.13 23.78 22.71
CA ASN A 396 17.88 22.98 21.72
C ASN A 396 17.53 23.50 20.31
N SER A 397 17.80 24.78 20.08
CA SER A 397 17.78 25.36 18.74
C SER A 397 19.08 24.93 18.05
N GLN A 398 19.02 23.95 17.15
CA GLN A 398 20.14 23.69 16.25
C GLN A 398 20.25 24.88 15.29
N VAL A 399 21.36 25.59 15.37
CA VAL A 399 21.79 26.60 14.40
C VAL A 399 22.18 25.84 13.14
N LEU A 400 21.47 26.09 12.03
CA LEU A 400 21.88 25.62 10.71
C LEU A 400 22.51 26.83 10.00
N ASP A 401 23.84 26.87 9.93
CA ASP A 401 24.57 27.88 9.16
C ASP A 401 24.48 27.50 7.68
N VAL A 402 23.70 28.27 6.90
CA VAL A 402 23.58 28.08 5.45
C VAL A 402 24.52 29.06 4.76
N TYR A 403 25.59 28.55 4.15
CA TYR A 403 26.52 29.33 3.34
C TYR A 403 26.07 29.32 1.88
N LEU A 404 25.87 30.52 1.32
CA LEU A 404 25.71 30.71 -0.12
C LEU A 404 27.10 30.99 -0.69
N ILE A 405 27.65 30.04 -1.44
CA ILE A 405 28.82 30.28 -2.30
C ILE A 405 28.37 29.92 -3.71
N VAL A 406 28.21 30.95 -4.54
CA VAL A 406 28.04 30.79 -5.98
C VAL A 406 29.41 31.06 -6.58
N ASP A 407 30.09 30.01 -7.02
CA ASP A 407 31.08 30.13 -8.07
C ASP A 407 31.08 28.87 -8.95
N GLN A 408 31.08 29.09 -10.26
CA GLN A 408 31.15 28.06 -11.28
C GLN A 408 32.59 27.63 -11.48
N GLU A 409 32.94 26.44 -10.98
CA GLU A 409 33.99 25.62 -11.59
C GLU A 409 33.53 24.16 -11.59
N GLU A 410 33.78 23.47 -12.70
CA GLU A 410 33.42 22.07 -12.94
C GLU A 410 33.97 21.14 -11.85
N LEU A 411 33.19 20.90 -10.81
CA LEU A 411 33.41 19.79 -9.91
C LEU A 411 32.99 18.51 -10.63
N THR A 412 33.96 17.89 -11.31
CA THR A 412 33.90 16.46 -11.63
C THR A 412 33.73 15.72 -10.30
N PRO A 413 32.62 14.99 -10.08
CA PRO A 413 32.42 14.30 -8.81
C PRO A 413 33.45 13.17 -8.72
N GLN A 414 34.47 13.34 -7.87
CA GLN A 414 35.17 12.19 -7.31
C GLN A 414 34.20 11.53 -6.32
N THR A 415 33.30 10.68 -6.83
CA THR A 415 32.62 9.70 -6.00
C THR A 415 33.65 8.69 -5.53
N GLU A 416 34.06 8.75 -4.26
CA GLU A 416 34.53 7.54 -3.60
C GLU A 416 33.40 6.51 -3.69
N THR A 417 33.70 5.43 -4.41
CA THR A 417 32.79 4.33 -4.70
C THR A 417 32.37 3.67 -3.40
N VAL A 418 31.10 3.89 -3.01
CA VAL A 418 30.36 2.93 -2.20
C VAL A 418 30.62 1.57 -2.81
N SER A 419 31.24 0.68 -2.03
CA SER A 419 31.80 -0.59 -2.47
C SER A 419 31.02 -1.24 -3.62
N GLU A 420 31.58 -1.21 -4.83
CA GLU A 420 31.09 -1.95 -6.01
C GLU A 420 31.19 -3.48 -5.85
N LYS A 421 31.58 -3.95 -4.67
CA LYS A 421 31.86 -5.35 -4.41
C LYS A 421 30.56 -6.11 -4.15
N LEU A 422 30.31 -7.09 -4.99
CA LEU A 422 29.25 -8.08 -4.81
C LEU A 422 29.63 -9.13 -3.77
N ILE A 423 28.64 -9.91 -3.35
CA ILE A 423 28.91 -11.19 -2.69
C ILE A 423 29.44 -12.16 -3.77
N PRO A 424 30.64 -12.74 -3.65
CA PRO A 424 31.21 -13.63 -4.67
C PRO A 424 30.63 -15.05 -4.55
N LEU A 425 29.30 -15.16 -4.72
CA LEU A 425 28.62 -16.45 -4.75
C LEU A 425 28.38 -16.88 -6.20
N ILE A 426 28.62 -18.18 -6.43
CA ILE A 426 28.34 -18.87 -7.68
C ILE A 426 27.12 -19.77 -7.46
N ASN A 427 26.17 -19.70 -8.37
CA ASN A 427 25.02 -20.59 -8.47
C ASN A 427 25.43 -21.92 -9.14
N ASP A 428 26.33 -22.66 -8.50
CA ASP A 428 26.87 -23.94 -9.01
C ASP A 428 26.25 -25.17 -8.34
N ASP A 429 25.32 -25.00 -7.39
CA ASP A 429 24.65 -26.13 -6.72
C ASP A 429 23.42 -26.61 -7.51
N PRO A 430 23.48 -27.79 -8.17
CA PRO A 430 22.35 -28.32 -8.91
C PRO A 430 21.14 -28.66 -8.01
N LYS A 431 21.32 -28.77 -6.68
CA LYS A 431 20.22 -28.99 -5.73
C LYS A 431 19.42 -27.72 -5.43
N PHE A 432 20.00 -26.54 -5.66
CA PHE A 432 19.41 -25.25 -5.34
C PHE A 432 19.47 -24.24 -6.50
N PRO A 433 18.96 -24.58 -7.70
CA PRO A 433 19.00 -23.67 -8.84
C PRO A 433 18.18 -22.40 -8.52
N SER A 434 18.85 -21.26 -8.43
CA SER A 434 18.22 -20.02 -7.94
C SER A 434 18.81 -18.75 -8.56
N CYS A 435 19.27 -18.79 -9.82
CA CYS A 435 19.88 -17.65 -10.52
C CYS A 435 19.07 -16.33 -10.38
N TYR A 436 17.75 -16.41 -10.37
CA TYR A 436 16.86 -15.28 -10.10
C TYR A 436 17.02 -14.69 -8.69
N GLY A 437 17.02 -15.54 -7.66
CA GLY A 437 17.19 -15.12 -6.27
C GLY A 437 18.55 -14.48 -6.04
N PHE A 438 19.60 -14.99 -6.70
CA PHE A 438 20.93 -14.35 -6.68
C PHE A 438 20.91 -12.95 -7.29
N VAL A 439 20.32 -12.77 -8.47
CA VAL A 439 20.21 -11.46 -9.12
C VAL A 439 19.42 -10.47 -8.25
N ASP A 440 18.30 -10.90 -7.68
CA ASP A 440 17.49 -10.07 -6.79
C ASP A 440 18.24 -9.67 -5.52
N LEU A 441 18.99 -10.59 -4.91
CA LEU A 441 19.79 -10.30 -3.73
C LEU A 441 20.90 -9.29 -4.05
N GLN A 442 21.66 -9.51 -5.14
CA GLN A 442 22.74 -8.60 -5.52
C GLN A 442 22.20 -7.21 -5.83
N LYS A 443 21.08 -7.13 -6.56
CA LYS A 443 20.39 -5.84 -6.81
C LYS A 443 19.97 -5.18 -5.49
N ALA A 444 19.38 -5.94 -4.57
CA ALA A 444 18.95 -5.41 -3.29
C ALA A 444 20.12 -4.93 -2.41
N LEU A 445 21.26 -5.62 -2.43
CA LEU A 445 22.46 -5.20 -1.72
C LEU A 445 23.05 -3.90 -2.28
N LEU A 446 23.01 -3.74 -3.61
CA LEU A 446 23.48 -2.51 -4.25
C LEU A 446 22.54 -1.32 -4.03
N GLU A 447 21.22 -1.55 -4.01
CA GLU A 447 20.23 -0.48 -3.98
C GLU A 447 19.67 -0.16 -2.58
N ARG A 448 19.70 -1.12 -1.65
CA ARG A 448 18.91 -1.06 -0.39
C ARG A 448 19.68 -1.52 0.85
N ALA A 449 20.99 -1.76 0.77
CA ALA A 449 21.80 -2.09 1.94
C ALA A 449 22.75 -0.94 2.33
N THR A 450 22.91 -0.73 3.64
CA THR A 450 23.94 0.14 4.21
C THR A 450 24.87 -0.69 5.09
N PHE A 451 26.17 -0.40 5.03
CA PHE A 451 27.20 -1.13 5.75
C PHE A 451 27.89 -0.17 6.72
N ASP A 452 27.86 -0.51 8.01
CA ASP A 452 28.50 0.28 9.07
C ASP A 452 29.61 -0.53 9.72
N PRO A 453 30.88 -0.28 9.37
CA PRO A 453 32.00 -1.02 9.94
C PRO A 453 32.25 -0.72 11.43
N LEU A 454 31.69 0.36 11.98
CA LEU A 454 31.84 0.74 13.38
C LEU A 454 30.74 0.16 14.28
N GLY A 455 29.65 -0.33 13.69
CA GLY A 455 28.57 -1.00 14.39
C GLY A 455 28.98 -2.35 14.98
N PRO A 456 28.18 -2.92 15.90
CA PRO A 456 28.46 -4.23 16.48
C PRO A 456 28.32 -5.35 15.42
N THR A 457 29.30 -6.26 15.38
CA THR A 457 29.21 -7.48 14.57
C THR A 457 28.09 -8.38 15.09
N LEU A 458 27.25 -8.87 14.17
CA LEU A 458 26.13 -9.76 14.49
C LEU A 458 26.53 -11.23 14.30
N THR A 459 25.68 -12.12 14.81
CA THR A 459 25.80 -13.56 14.57
C THR A 459 25.40 -13.91 13.12
N SER A 460 25.83 -15.08 12.66
CA SER A 460 25.48 -15.61 11.33
C SER A 460 23.95 -15.67 11.10
N ALA A 461 23.18 -16.06 12.12
CA ALA A 461 21.72 -16.13 12.06
C ALA A 461 21.07 -14.76 11.94
N GLU A 462 21.61 -13.75 12.63
CA GLU A 462 21.12 -12.37 12.56
C GLU A 462 21.41 -11.73 11.19
N TYR A 463 22.60 -11.93 10.62
CA TYR A 463 22.87 -11.47 9.26
C TYR A 463 22.00 -12.16 8.21
N LEU A 464 21.71 -13.47 8.38
CA LEU A 464 20.75 -14.16 7.51
C LEU A 464 19.35 -13.56 7.59
N ALA A 465 18.89 -13.18 8.80
CA ALA A 465 17.62 -12.50 8.97
C ALA A 465 17.60 -11.11 8.31
N LEU A 466 18.72 -10.38 8.32
CA LEU A 466 18.84 -9.12 7.58
C LEU A 466 18.77 -9.33 6.06
N LEU A 467 19.42 -10.37 5.54
CA LEU A 467 19.34 -10.73 4.12
C LEU A 467 17.92 -11.12 3.71
N ASP A 468 17.20 -11.84 4.56
CA ASP A 468 15.80 -12.23 4.33
C ASP A 468 14.86 -11.02 4.29
N ARG A 469 15.02 -10.08 5.22
CA ARG A 469 14.32 -8.79 5.24
C ARG A 469 14.58 -7.96 4.00
N LEU A 470 15.84 -7.91 3.57
CA LEU A 470 16.27 -7.21 2.37
C LEU A 470 15.57 -7.79 1.13
N LEU A 471 15.53 -9.12 0.99
CA LEU A 471 14.84 -9.80 -0.10
C LEU A 471 13.31 -9.64 -0.05
N SER A 472 12.72 -9.61 1.14
CA SER A 472 11.28 -9.44 1.35
C SER A 472 10.75 -8.04 1.00
N GLY A 473 11.61 -7.13 0.52
CA GLY A 473 11.20 -5.82 0.02
C GLY A 473 11.34 -4.66 1.01
N GLU A 474 12.05 -4.84 2.12
CA GLU A 474 12.32 -3.72 3.04
C GLU A 474 13.17 -2.63 2.36
N ASN A 475 12.76 -1.37 2.46
CA ASN A 475 13.33 -0.28 1.66
C ASN A 475 14.81 0.02 1.95
N LEU A 476 15.26 -0.16 3.18
CA LEU A 476 16.66 0.02 3.57
C LEU A 476 17.00 -0.92 4.73
N VAL A 477 18.02 -1.76 4.57
CA VAL A 477 18.50 -2.67 5.61
C VAL A 477 19.92 -2.30 6.01
N HIS A 478 20.15 -2.20 7.31
CA HIS A 478 21.43 -1.81 7.88
C HIS A 478 22.22 -3.04 8.35
N PHE A 479 23.48 -3.15 7.91
CA PHE A 479 24.40 -4.23 8.21
C PHE A 479 25.55 -3.70 9.10
N PRO A 480 25.40 -3.73 10.44
CA PRO A 480 26.43 -3.26 11.36
C PRO A 480 27.61 -4.24 11.40
N GLY A 481 28.79 -3.75 11.78
CA GLY A 481 30.04 -4.51 11.89
C GLY A 481 30.65 -4.96 10.57
N LEU A 482 30.16 -4.47 9.43
CA LEU A 482 30.62 -4.85 8.09
C LEU A 482 31.00 -3.59 7.29
N LYS A 483 32.11 -3.66 6.54
CA LYS A 483 32.54 -2.58 5.64
C LYS A 483 31.80 -2.61 4.30
N ASP A 484 31.53 -3.81 3.80
CA ASP A 484 30.95 -4.04 2.49
C ASP A 484 30.30 -5.44 2.40
N PRO A 485 29.56 -5.76 1.31
CA PRO A 485 28.91 -7.07 1.17
C PRO A 485 29.88 -8.26 1.21
N THR A 486 31.17 -8.09 0.93
CA THR A 486 32.13 -9.21 0.95
C THR A 486 32.42 -9.71 2.36
N GLY A 487 32.20 -8.87 3.38
CA GLY A 487 32.27 -9.32 4.77
C GLY A 487 31.19 -10.34 5.14
N LEU A 488 30.06 -10.36 4.42
CA LEU A 488 28.96 -11.30 4.71
C LEU A 488 29.38 -12.76 4.54
N ILE A 489 30.19 -13.08 3.53
CA ILE A 489 30.61 -14.48 3.27
C ILE A 489 31.61 -15.02 4.28
N GLN A 490 32.22 -14.14 5.08
CA GLN A 490 33.12 -14.54 6.15
C GLN A 490 32.34 -14.97 7.41
N ILE A 491 31.11 -14.49 7.56
CA ILE A 491 30.26 -14.72 8.75
C ILE A 491 29.11 -15.68 8.44
N VAL A 492 28.53 -15.57 7.25
CA VAL A 492 27.43 -16.42 6.77
C VAL A 492 27.98 -17.45 5.80
N THR A 493 27.64 -18.72 6.04
CA THR A 493 28.12 -19.79 5.16
C THR A 493 27.49 -19.66 3.76
N PRO A 494 28.24 -19.90 2.68
CA PRO A 494 27.69 -19.88 1.31
C PRO A 494 26.46 -20.78 1.14
N LEU A 495 26.42 -21.92 1.83
CA LEU A 495 25.29 -22.85 1.83
C LEU A 495 24.03 -22.21 2.43
N ALA A 496 24.15 -21.48 3.53
CA ALA A 496 23.00 -20.82 4.15
C ALA A 496 22.41 -19.72 3.26
N VAL A 497 23.27 -18.92 2.61
CA VAL A 497 22.82 -17.91 1.63
C VAL A 497 22.12 -18.58 0.45
N ARG A 498 22.67 -19.68 -0.10
CA ARG A 498 22.02 -20.46 -1.18
C ARG A 498 20.65 -20.98 -0.76
N GLN A 499 20.54 -21.55 0.43
CA GLN A 499 19.26 -22.04 0.95
C GLN A 499 18.23 -20.92 1.10
N LEU A 500 18.66 -19.75 1.59
CA LEU A 500 17.83 -18.56 1.67
C LEU A 500 17.34 -18.14 0.26
N MET A 501 18.24 -18.07 -0.73
CA MET A 501 17.88 -17.69 -2.11
C MET A 501 16.89 -18.68 -2.72
N TYR A 502 17.12 -19.97 -2.49
CA TYR A 502 16.25 -21.03 -2.98
C TYR A 502 14.86 -20.97 -2.34
N ASN A 503 14.78 -20.73 -1.02
CA ASN A 503 13.52 -20.58 -0.31
C ASN A 503 12.75 -19.36 -0.81
N TYR A 504 13.40 -18.19 -0.86
CA TYR A 504 12.83 -16.97 -1.43
C TYR A 504 12.33 -17.20 -2.86
N HIS A 505 13.12 -17.85 -3.71
CA HIS A 505 12.71 -18.15 -5.08
C HIS A 505 11.46 -19.04 -5.13
N ARG A 506 11.39 -20.08 -4.28
CA ARG A 506 10.22 -20.96 -4.21
C ARG A 506 8.98 -20.25 -3.69
N GLU A 507 9.12 -19.38 -2.71
CA GLU A 507 8.00 -18.64 -2.12
C GLU A 507 7.47 -17.57 -3.07
N SER A 508 8.36 -16.76 -3.63
CA SER A 508 8.02 -15.65 -4.51
C SER A 508 7.51 -16.11 -5.88
N TYR A 509 7.98 -17.27 -6.37
CA TYR A 509 7.69 -17.69 -7.74
C TYR A 509 7.02 -19.05 -7.87
N THR A 510 6.77 -19.78 -6.77
CA THR A 510 6.09 -21.10 -6.67
C THR A 510 6.74 -22.26 -7.44
N THR A 511 6.99 -22.11 -8.74
CA THR A 511 7.62 -23.08 -9.63
C THR A 511 8.54 -22.36 -10.61
N ILE A 512 9.57 -23.04 -11.11
CA ILE A 512 10.44 -22.53 -12.18
C ILE A 512 9.58 -22.06 -13.38
N TRP A 513 8.49 -22.78 -13.71
CA TRP A 513 7.57 -22.39 -14.77
C TRP A 513 6.79 -21.11 -14.51
N ALA A 514 6.40 -20.85 -13.26
CA ALA A 514 5.74 -19.60 -12.88
C ALA A 514 6.73 -18.44 -12.81
N ALA A 515 7.96 -18.66 -12.38
CA ALA A 515 9.06 -17.69 -12.52
C ALA A 515 9.24 -17.32 -14.00
N ILE A 516 9.49 -18.32 -14.85
CA ILE A 516 9.54 -18.23 -16.31
C ILE A 516 8.32 -17.44 -16.83
N LYS A 517 7.09 -17.79 -16.47
CA LYS A 517 5.87 -17.11 -16.98
C LYS A 517 5.73 -15.66 -16.51
N THR A 518 6.15 -15.34 -15.28
CA THR A 518 6.15 -13.97 -14.73
C THR A 518 7.19 -13.12 -15.44
N TYR A 519 8.39 -13.66 -15.67
CA TYR A 519 9.48 -12.94 -16.32
C TYR A 519 9.31 -12.84 -17.83
N PHE A 520 8.85 -13.88 -18.53
CA PHE A 520 8.59 -13.84 -19.99
C PHE A 520 7.36 -13.02 -20.40
N LYS A 521 6.65 -12.40 -19.44
CA LYS A 521 5.69 -11.31 -19.71
C LYS A 521 6.37 -9.94 -19.85
N SER A 522 7.70 -9.88 -19.70
CA SER A 522 8.53 -8.70 -19.93
C SER A 522 8.27 -8.02 -21.28
N SER A 523 8.41 -6.70 -21.30
CA SER A 523 8.42 -5.93 -22.55
C SER A 523 9.65 -6.30 -23.36
N VAL A 524 9.46 -6.92 -24.53
CA VAL A 524 10.55 -7.11 -25.49
C VAL A 524 11.04 -5.74 -25.92
N ILE A 525 12.33 -5.49 -25.77
CA ILE A 525 12.93 -4.21 -26.12
C ILE A 525 13.49 -4.31 -27.53
N THR A 526 12.90 -3.54 -28.44
CA THR A 526 13.29 -3.54 -29.86
C THR A 526 13.62 -2.14 -30.37
N LYS A 527 13.36 -1.09 -29.60
CA LYS A 527 13.56 0.30 -30.03
C LYS A 527 14.88 0.85 -29.51
N GLU A 528 15.62 1.54 -30.38
CA GLU A 528 16.88 2.22 -30.03
C GLU A 528 16.73 3.16 -28.82
N SER A 529 15.60 3.87 -28.72
CA SER A 529 15.28 4.77 -27.60
C SER A 529 15.28 4.09 -26.23
N ASP A 530 14.89 2.82 -26.20
CA ASP A 530 14.79 2.05 -24.96
C ASP A 530 16.19 1.61 -24.50
N PHE A 531 17.08 1.25 -25.43
CA PHE A 531 18.49 0.96 -25.15
C PHE A 531 19.22 2.20 -24.62
N GLU A 532 19.02 3.37 -25.23
CA GLU A 532 19.63 4.61 -24.73
C GLU A 532 19.08 5.01 -23.34
N SER A 533 17.81 4.68 -23.04
CA SER A 533 17.23 4.87 -21.71
C SER A 533 17.87 3.94 -20.67
N LEU A 534 18.05 2.67 -21.00
CA LEU A 534 18.72 1.68 -20.12
C LEU A 534 20.21 2.01 -19.92
N LYS A 535 20.90 2.47 -20.96
CA LYS A 535 22.27 2.98 -20.87
C LYS A 535 22.37 4.15 -19.89
N THR A 536 21.39 5.05 -19.94
CA THR A 536 21.32 6.22 -19.06
C THR A 536 21.15 5.84 -17.60
N ILE A 537 20.32 4.83 -17.27
CA ILE A 537 20.21 4.29 -15.90
C ILE A 537 21.58 3.87 -15.38
N GLY A 538 22.30 3.09 -16.19
CA GLY A 538 23.59 2.56 -15.76
C GLY A 538 24.65 3.64 -15.51
N GLY A 539 24.59 4.74 -16.28
CA GLY A 539 25.42 5.92 -16.03
C GLY A 539 25.16 6.60 -14.67
N TYR A 540 24.03 6.31 -14.02
CA TYR A 540 23.75 6.75 -12.65
C TYR A 540 24.17 5.71 -11.60
N GLY A 541 24.68 4.54 -11.97
CA GLY A 541 25.01 3.48 -11.01
C GLY A 541 23.78 2.75 -10.46
N LEU A 542 22.65 2.83 -11.16
CA LEU A 542 21.49 1.99 -10.92
C LEU A 542 21.60 0.72 -11.76
N SER A 543 21.13 -0.40 -11.22
CA SER A 543 21.18 -1.69 -11.92
C SER A 543 19.77 -2.11 -12.38
N PHE A 544 19.70 -2.87 -13.46
CA PHE A 544 18.44 -3.46 -13.95
C PHE A 544 18.63 -4.94 -14.23
N THR A 545 17.52 -5.66 -14.35
CA THR A 545 17.58 -7.12 -14.57
C THR A 545 17.20 -7.48 -16.00
N VAL A 546 17.95 -8.41 -16.58
CA VAL A 546 17.65 -9.00 -17.89
C VAL A 546 17.30 -10.45 -17.69
N HIS A 547 16.16 -10.87 -18.24
CA HIS A 547 15.64 -12.23 -18.11
C HIS A 547 15.53 -12.86 -19.49
N PHE A 548 15.93 -14.11 -19.65
CA PHE A 548 15.84 -14.77 -20.96
C PHE A 548 15.75 -16.29 -20.86
N ARG A 549 15.36 -16.95 -21.96
CA ARG A 549 15.40 -18.42 -22.06
C ARG A 549 16.75 -18.86 -22.59
N VAL A 550 17.25 -19.96 -22.06
CA VAL A 550 18.45 -20.61 -22.56
C VAL A 550 18.11 -21.36 -23.85
N TYR A 551 18.94 -21.18 -24.87
CA TYR A 551 18.94 -21.92 -26.12
C TYR A 551 20.18 -22.79 -26.19
N LYS A 552 20.01 -24.04 -26.57
CA LYS A 552 21.11 -24.99 -26.77
C LYS A 552 21.03 -25.51 -28.20
N ASP A 553 22.12 -25.37 -28.94
CA ASP A 553 22.21 -25.80 -30.35
C ASP A 553 21.09 -25.20 -31.23
N GLY A 554 20.75 -23.93 -30.99
CA GLY A 554 19.66 -23.22 -31.68
C GLY A 554 18.24 -23.63 -31.24
N GLN A 555 18.10 -24.62 -30.35
CA GLN A 555 16.81 -25.09 -29.86
C GLN A 555 16.45 -24.45 -28.52
N ARG A 556 15.16 -24.10 -28.39
CA ARG A 556 14.59 -23.50 -27.18
C ARG A 556 14.53 -24.53 -26.05
N THR A 557 15.09 -24.22 -24.88
CA THR A 557 14.98 -25.08 -23.69
C THR A 557 13.86 -24.61 -22.75
N ASN A 558 13.57 -25.42 -21.73
CA ASN A 558 12.67 -25.06 -20.62
C ASN A 558 13.40 -24.34 -19.48
N ILE A 559 14.67 -23.96 -19.67
CA ILE A 559 15.49 -23.30 -18.66
C ILE A 559 15.46 -21.81 -18.94
N GLY A 560 15.23 -21.02 -17.89
CA GLY A 560 15.41 -19.57 -17.93
C GLY A 560 16.65 -19.16 -17.15
N HIS A 561 17.16 -17.98 -17.46
CA HIS A 561 18.29 -17.37 -16.77
C HIS A 561 18.05 -15.88 -16.55
N ALA A 562 18.80 -15.30 -15.62
CA ALA A 562 18.73 -13.87 -15.31
C ALA A 562 20.14 -13.29 -15.11
N LEU A 563 20.29 -12.03 -15.49
CA LEU A 563 21.51 -11.25 -15.30
C LEU A 563 21.18 -9.95 -14.57
N LEU A 564 22.11 -9.51 -13.73
CA LEU A 564 22.09 -8.16 -13.17
C LEU A 564 22.96 -7.26 -14.04
N VAL A 565 22.38 -6.25 -14.66
CA VAL A 565 23.06 -5.35 -15.59
C VAL A 565 23.26 -4.01 -14.92
N ARG A 566 24.51 -3.56 -14.82
CA ARG A 566 24.87 -2.23 -14.32
C ARG A 566 24.78 -1.16 -15.39
N GLY A 567 24.95 -1.52 -16.65
CA GLY A 567 24.91 -0.56 -17.75
C GLY A 567 25.12 -1.18 -19.11
N LEU A 568 25.00 -0.33 -20.14
CA LEU A 568 25.18 -0.71 -21.54
C LEU A 568 26.34 0.08 -22.17
N ILE A 569 27.16 -0.61 -22.96
CA ILE A 569 28.30 -0.04 -23.69
C ILE A 569 28.02 -0.20 -25.19
N LYS A 570 27.78 0.92 -25.87
CA LYS A 570 27.53 0.93 -27.32
C LYS A 570 28.85 0.80 -28.09
N ARG A 571 28.95 -0.18 -28.99
CA ARG A 571 30.09 -0.40 -29.90
C ARG A 571 29.54 -0.77 -31.29
N GLY A 572 29.49 0.20 -32.20
CA GLY A 572 28.88 0.01 -33.52
C GLY A 572 27.39 -0.29 -33.43
N THR A 573 26.94 -1.38 -34.08
CA THR A 573 25.54 -1.87 -34.03
C THR A 573 25.24 -2.74 -32.81
N ARG A 574 26.12 -2.76 -31.81
CA ARG A 574 25.97 -3.63 -30.62
C ARG A 574 25.94 -2.83 -29.33
N TYR A 575 25.03 -3.22 -28.44
CA TYR A 575 25.04 -2.82 -27.03
C TYR A 575 25.55 -3.98 -26.19
N TYR A 576 26.79 -3.86 -25.73
CA TYR A 576 27.36 -4.80 -24.77
C TYR A 576 26.83 -4.50 -23.37
N LEU A 577 26.51 -5.54 -22.61
CA LEU A 577 26.01 -5.40 -21.25
C LEU A 577 27.16 -5.57 -20.28
N ASP A 578 27.33 -4.62 -19.35
CA ASP A 578 28.11 -4.84 -18.14
C ASP A 578 27.24 -5.59 -17.12
N ALA A 579 27.32 -6.93 -17.16
CA ALA A 579 26.37 -7.82 -16.51
C ALA A 579 27.04 -8.83 -15.58
N TYR A 580 26.49 -8.97 -14.38
CA TYR A 580 26.80 -10.05 -13.45
C TYR A 580 25.95 -11.27 -13.80
N ASP A 581 26.65 -12.38 -14.04
CA ASP A 581 26.05 -13.70 -14.20
C ASP A 581 26.22 -14.50 -12.92
N PRO A 582 25.12 -14.90 -12.23
CA PRO A 582 25.22 -15.69 -11.00
C PRO A 582 25.86 -17.07 -11.22
N ASN A 583 25.87 -17.62 -12.43
CA ASN A 583 26.55 -18.89 -12.73
C ASN A 583 28.08 -18.73 -12.90
N LEU A 584 28.55 -17.50 -13.17
CA LEU A 584 29.98 -17.20 -13.28
C LEU A 584 30.52 -16.55 -12.00
N GLY A 585 29.65 -15.91 -11.21
CA GLY A 585 30.02 -15.18 -10.00
C GLY A 585 30.78 -13.87 -10.27
N VAL A 586 30.82 -13.41 -11.52
CA VAL A 586 31.59 -12.22 -11.95
C VAL A 586 30.80 -11.36 -12.93
N PHE A 587 31.17 -10.08 -13.01
CA PHE A 587 30.72 -9.19 -14.08
C PHE A 587 31.48 -9.48 -15.37
N SER A 588 30.79 -9.40 -16.50
CA SER A 588 31.38 -9.42 -17.83
C SER A 588 30.74 -8.34 -18.68
N ASN A 589 31.57 -7.68 -19.49
CA ASN A 589 31.16 -6.70 -20.48
C ASN A 589 31.30 -7.21 -21.93
N ASP A 590 31.70 -8.46 -22.14
CA ASP A 590 31.99 -9.01 -23.48
C ASP A 590 31.16 -10.27 -23.80
N LEU A 591 30.59 -10.94 -22.80
CA LEU A 591 29.82 -12.19 -22.98
C LEU A 591 28.36 -11.99 -23.41
N PHE A 592 27.85 -10.77 -23.25
CA PHE A 592 26.43 -10.45 -23.41
C PHE A 592 26.28 -9.18 -24.23
N TYR A 593 25.60 -9.25 -25.37
CA TYR A 593 25.33 -8.07 -26.18
C TYR A 593 24.03 -8.18 -26.95
N VAL A 594 23.41 -7.04 -27.24
CA VAL A 594 22.27 -6.94 -28.14
C VAL A 594 22.77 -6.41 -29.48
N ASP A 595 22.47 -7.12 -30.56
CA ASP A 595 22.74 -6.66 -31.92
C ASP A 595 21.50 -5.91 -32.44
N THR A 596 21.63 -4.59 -32.65
CA THR A 596 20.51 -3.73 -33.03
C THR A 596 20.04 -3.96 -34.47
N THR A 597 20.87 -4.56 -35.32
CA THR A 597 20.49 -4.91 -36.70
C THR A 597 19.53 -6.09 -36.69
N THR A 598 19.75 -7.07 -35.82
CA THR A 598 18.86 -8.25 -35.71
C THR A 598 17.79 -8.10 -34.63
N GLY A 599 17.95 -7.14 -33.71
CA GLY A 599 17.14 -7.01 -32.50
C GLY A 599 17.31 -8.16 -31.50
N LYS A 600 18.36 -8.98 -31.66
CA LYS A 600 18.57 -10.18 -30.84
C LYS A 600 19.61 -9.96 -29.76
N PHE A 601 19.34 -10.58 -28.60
CA PHE A 601 20.27 -10.70 -27.51
C PHE A 601 21.14 -11.94 -27.71
N HIS A 602 22.45 -11.72 -27.82
CA HIS A 602 23.46 -12.74 -27.96
C HIS A 602 24.12 -12.99 -26.62
N THR A 603 24.19 -14.27 -26.25
CA THR A 603 24.93 -14.74 -25.09
C THR A 603 25.91 -15.81 -25.54
N THR A 604 27.17 -15.71 -25.09
CA THR A 604 28.18 -16.73 -25.45
C THR A 604 27.87 -18.09 -24.81
N LEU A 605 27.15 -18.10 -23.68
CA LEU A 605 26.89 -19.31 -22.88
C LEU A 605 25.49 -19.91 -23.07
N TYR A 606 24.50 -19.12 -23.48
CA TYR A 606 23.09 -19.51 -23.43
C TYR A 606 22.36 -19.33 -24.78
N GLY A 607 23.09 -19.09 -25.86
CA GLY A 607 22.56 -18.92 -27.20
C GLY A 607 22.00 -17.53 -27.51
N VAL A 608 21.17 -17.47 -28.54
CA VAL A 608 20.59 -16.22 -29.08
C VAL A 608 19.09 -16.17 -28.79
N THR A 609 18.61 -15.05 -28.24
CA THR A 609 17.24 -14.90 -27.76
C THR A 609 16.75 -13.45 -27.87
N ASP A 610 15.54 -13.16 -27.37
CA ASP A 610 15.00 -11.80 -27.35
C ASP A 610 15.47 -11.05 -26.10
N PHE A 611 15.78 -9.75 -26.25
CA PHE A 611 16.18 -8.91 -25.12
C PHE A 611 14.96 -8.44 -24.32
N GLN A 612 14.93 -8.81 -23.04
CA GLN A 612 13.75 -8.67 -22.19
C GLN A 612 14.14 -8.11 -20.82
N VAL A 613 13.48 -7.01 -20.44
CA VAL A 613 13.65 -6.34 -19.14
C VAL A 613 12.30 -6.22 -18.43
N LEU A 614 12.34 -6.06 -17.11
CA LEU A 614 11.12 -5.84 -16.33
C LEU A 614 10.47 -4.49 -16.72
N PRO A 615 9.14 -4.43 -16.92
CA PRO A 615 8.45 -3.17 -17.21
C PRO A 615 8.72 -2.08 -16.17
N ALA A 616 8.81 -2.44 -14.89
CA ALA A 616 9.13 -1.49 -13.82
C ALA A 616 10.54 -0.89 -13.95
N ASP A 617 11.53 -1.67 -14.39
CA ASP A 617 12.89 -1.17 -14.65
C ASP A 617 12.89 -0.20 -15.85
N LEU A 618 12.09 -0.50 -16.88
CA LEU A 618 11.92 0.39 -18.04
C LEU A 618 11.15 1.67 -17.71
N GLU A 619 10.08 1.59 -16.91
CA GLU A 619 9.33 2.76 -16.43
C GLU A 619 10.21 3.66 -15.56
N ARG A 620 11.02 3.07 -14.68
CA ARG A 620 12.06 3.78 -13.92
C ARG A 620 13.06 4.46 -14.86
N ALA A 621 13.48 3.80 -15.95
CA ALA A 621 14.35 4.37 -16.97
C ALA A 621 13.74 5.59 -17.65
N LEU A 622 12.50 5.46 -18.07
CA LEU A 622 11.74 6.50 -18.75
C LEU A 622 11.48 7.69 -17.82
N MET A 623 11.22 7.44 -16.54
CA MET A 623 11.07 8.50 -15.53
C MET A 623 12.39 9.28 -15.36
N ILE A 624 13.52 8.59 -15.18
CA ILE A 624 14.84 9.24 -15.04
C ILE A 624 15.24 10.00 -16.31
N SER A 625 14.98 9.42 -17.49
CA SER A 625 15.25 10.05 -18.78
C SER A 625 14.41 11.33 -18.97
N LYS A 626 13.12 11.29 -18.59
CA LYS A 626 12.23 12.47 -18.62
C LYS A 626 12.68 13.56 -17.64
N LEU A 627 13.17 13.21 -16.46
CA LEU A 627 13.77 14.15 -15.53
C LEU A 627 15.01 14.81 -16.16
N LYS A 628 15.84 14.07 -16.88
CA LYS A 628 17.06 14.58 -17.53
C LYS A 628 16.81 15.63 -18.63
N GLN A 629 15.64 15.63 -19.27
CA GLN A 629 15.26 16.62 -20.29
C GLN A 629 14.83 17.97 -19.71
N GLN A 630 14.69 18.07 -18.38
CA GLN A 630 14.47 19.33 -17.68
C GLN A 630 15.80 19.72 -17.00
N GLU A 631 16.45 20.81 -17.44
CA GLU A 631 17.75 21.30 -16.93
C GLU A 631 17.78 21.46 -15.40
N SER A 632 16.63 21.72 -14.78
CA SER A 632 16.43 21.83 -13.32
C SER A 632 16.53 20.50 -12.55
N SER A 633 16.67 19.36 -13.22
CA SER A 633 16.56 18.03 -12.59
C SER A 633 17.90 17.33 -12.37
N GLN A 634 19.03 17.90 -12.81
CA GLN A 634 20.32 17.34 -12.44
C GLN A 634 20.55 17.42 -10.92
N ALA A 635 20.04 18.46 -10.26
CA ALA A 635 20.05 18.59 -8.80
C ALA A 635 19.16 17.54 -8.12
N LEU A 636 17.92 17.33 -8.62
CA LEU A 636 16.99 16.32 -8.11
C LEU A 636 17.46 14.88 -8.34
N ILE A 637 18.12 14.60 -9.48
CA ILE A 637 18.75 13.30 -9.73
C ILE A 637 19.93 13.13 -8.78
N ARG A 638 20.78 14.14 -8.58
CA ARG A 638 21.86 14.09 -7.57
C ARG A 638 21.33 13.94 -6.14
N GLU A 639 20.21 14.57 -5.80
CA GLU A 639 19.56 14.52 -4.47
C GLU A 639 18.86 13.17 -4.20
N TYR A 640 18.20 12.59 -5.21
CA TYR A 640 17.66 11.23 -5.15
C TYR A 640 18.79 10.19 -5.02
N MET A 641 19.90 10.43 -5.71
CA MET A 641 21.10 9.58 -5.67
C MET A 641 21.95 9.81 -4.41
N SER A 642 21.92 10.99 -3.80
CA SER A 642 22.55 11.27 -2.51
C SER A 642 21.70 10.72 -1.37
N LYS A 643 20.37 10.85 -1.38
CA LYS A 643 19.50 10.24 -0.36
C LYS A 643 19.55 8.71 -0.32
N THR A 644 20.04 8.07 -1.40
CA THR A 644 20.34 6.63 -1.45
C THR A 644 21.80 6.29 -1.10
N LYS A 645 22.73 7.26 -1.06
CA LYS A 645 24.17 7.07 -0.73
C LYS A 645 24.65 7.77 0.55
N THR A 646 23.89 8.71 1.13
CA THR A 646 24.33 9.60 2.20
C THR A 646 23.79 9.16 3.55
N TYR A 647 24.33 8.05 4.06
CA TYR A 647 24.55 7.89 5.50
C TYR A 647 25.97 7.35 5.70
N PHE A 648 26.96 8.08 5.17
CA PHE A 648 28.30 8.04 5.76
C PHE A 648 28.26 8.93 7.00
N VAL A 649 28.58 8.30 8.13
CA VAL A 649 28.65 8.89 9.47
C VAL A 649 29.65 10.05 9.45
N ASN A 650 29.20 11.25 9.83
CA ASN A 650 30.10 12.30 10.29
C ASN A 650 30.50 11.95 11.74
N THR A 651 31.67 11.35 11.91
CA THR A 651 32.30 10.93 13.17
C THR A 651 32.88 12.13 13.94
N SER A 652 32.07 13.15 14.25
CA SER A 652 32.54 14.31 15.02
C SER A 652 31.70 14.69 16.25
N GLN A 653 30.74 13.87 16.71
CA GLN A 653 29.96 14.16 17.92
C GLN A 653 29.88 13.01 18.94
N ILE A 654 30.96 12.25 19.14
CA ILE A 654 31.14 11.44 20.35
C ILE A 654 32.50 11.78 20.95
N LEU A 655 32.56 12.93 21.65
CA LEU A 655 33.57 13.26 22.66
C LEU A 655 33.03 14.40 23.53
N THR A 656 31.94 14.13 24.26
CA THR A 656 31.58 14.85 25.51
C THR A 656 30.43 14.13 26.23
N MET A 657 30.68 12.90 26.66
CA MET A 657 30.13 12.31 27.90
C MET A 657 31.12 11.25 28.43
N MET A 658 32.37 11.69 28.57
CA MET A 658 33.28 11.48 29.69
C MET A 658 33.98 12.83 29.92
#